data_AF-A0A7V4UGN6-F1
#
_entry.id   AF-A0A7V4UGN6-F1
#
_cell.length_a   1.000
_cell.length_b   1.000
_cell.length_c   1.000
_cell.angle_alpha   90.00
_cell.angle_beta   90.00
_cell.angle_gamma   90.00
#
_symmetry.space_group_name_H-M   'P 1'
#
loop_
_entity.id
_entity.type
_entity.pdbx_description
1 polymer ?
#
loop_
_entity_poly.entity_id
_entity_poly.type
_entity_poly.pdbx_seq_one_letter_code
_entity_poly.pdbx_strand_id
1 'polypeptide(L)'
;MFWRFARRLCLPLVSVLVSLLGVATDARSDELSVIPVEGQPLAANVRRVLDALALVGQPLPPNPAAAIRSAADARDAARLQALLDRHVLLAVAINPESRVKVLRGPAPAQLQQGGYTPVLVKVMNESTITKRLKIISPQAGPVYAGVAPLSLQRQQQTELGVNPNEQGSRERFLAVEMFAAPPLTDKLSGLEVEYAIALIYSHEAGKREATIGFDVEQGNQDLGFRGEVPVLFDVRPAVVVTLNVRDHDGRPTLGKFTFRDAQGRVYPPQAKRLAPDLFFQPHVYRASGETVLLPPGKFHVEASRGPEYRVQRREIEIPAAAAHTLDLTLERWIDTARYGFYSGDHHIHAAGCAHYTSPTEGVGPEDMFRQVKGEGLNVGCVLTWGPCFRYQRQFFQPQPLDLSEPLTLLKYDIEVSGFGSQALGHVCLLNLKDQTYPGSNGLETEGWPTWTVPVLRWCKEQGGVTGYAHSASGLWIDEESASKRLLARLDRSGDGQISREEAGAALLPAPYDQIDADRSGGLSLAELVASHARAAEQLPNLAIPEMNGVGAMELPVAVAEGVCDFISAMDTRRIQEWNTWYHVLNCGFPLKASGETDFPCMSSRNVGQGRVYVRVEGSGFGVQGSEQGGQGSKFKVRSSGAEGKLERLDFAAWVEGLRAGRSYVSDGYAHAVGFAVEGVRPGEGDVALTGPRSVRITAAVAFAEEMPLAVAHGTLTPAAGRRVLWYICVSRSSSMLLASIEMRVRRLRKNVCAKM
;
A
#
# COMPACT_ATOMS: atom_id res chain seq x y z
N MET A 1 -44.38 -56.63 2.77
CA MET A 1 -44.94 -57.11 1.49
C MET A 1 -43.78 -57.49 0.59
N PHE A 2 -43.40 -58.78 0.57
CA PHE A 2 -43.62 -59.70 -0.57
C PHE A 2 -42.93 -59.18 -1.86
N TRP A 3 -41.90 -59.77 -2.47
CA TRP A 3 -41.48 -61.18 -2.54
C TRP A 3 -40.00 -61.35 -2.92
N ARG A 4 -39.54 -62.61 -2.86
CA ARG A 4 -38.16 -63.09 -2.78
C ARG A 4 -38.02 -64.25 -3.81
N PHE A 5 -36.80 -64.51 -4.33
CA PHE A 5 -36.31 -65.78 -4.96
C PHE A 5 -36.81 -66.13 -6.39
N ALA A 6 -36.11 -66.83 -7.31
CA ALA A 6 -34.93 -67.71 -7.29
C ALA A 6 -34.30 -67.99 -8.69
N ARG A 7 -32.99 -68.37 -8.68
CA ARG A 7 -32.30 -69.51 -9.39
C ARG A 7 -32.29 -69.62 -10.93
N ARG A 8 -31.10 -69.50 -11.56
CA ARG A 8 -30.09 -70.53 -11.97
C ARG A 8 -30.43 -71.32 -13.24
N LEU A 9 -29.57 -71.21 -14.28
CA LEU A 9 -29.16 -72.34 -15.13
C LEU A 9 -27.76 -72.08 -15.75
N CYS A 10 -26.97 -73.14 -15.87
CA CYS A 10 -25.55 -73.16 -16.27
C CYS A 10 -25.35 -73.70 -17.70
N LEU A 11 -24.26 -73.22 -18.36
CA LEU A 11 -23.37 -73.83 -19.39
C LEU A 11 -23.86 -73.97 -20.86
N PRO A 12 -22.96 -74.04 -21.90
CA PRO A 12 -21.49 -73.84 -21.94
C PRO A 12 -20.97 -72.91 -23.08
N LEU A 13 -19.63 -72.78 -23.11
CA LEU A 13 -18.70 -72.14 -24.06
C LEU A 13 -19.12 -72.06 -25.55
N VAL A 14 -18.90 -70.88 -26.16
CA VAL A 14 -18.17 -70.75 -27.43
C VAL A 14 -17.25 -69.53 -27.35
N SER A 15 -15.94 -69.78 -27.36
CA SER A 15 -14.88 -68.78 -27.45
C SER A 15 -14.80 -68.25 -28.89
N VAL A 16 -14.99 -66.94 -29.08
CA VAL A 16 -14.53 -66.24 -30.28
C VAL A 16 -13.63 -65.10 -29.83
N LEU A 17 -12.32 -65.34 -29.91
CA LEU A 17 -11.31 -64.30 -29.84
C LEU A 17 -11.40 -63.46 -31.12
N VAL A 18 -11.96 -62.25 -31.03
CA VAL A 18 -11.72 -61.21 -32.03
C VAL A 18 -10.66 -60.27 -31.47
N SER A 19 -9.43 -60.42 -31.95
CA SER A 19 -8.34 -59.48 -31.75
C SER A 19 -8.62 -58.19 -32.52
N LEU A 20 -9.35 -57.26 -31.91
CA LEU A 20 -9.42 -55.88 -32.37
C LEU A 20 -8.18 -55.14 -31.84
N LEU A 21 -7.13 -55.12 -32.66
CA LEU A 21 -6.09 -54.09 -32.63
C LEU A 21 -6.77 -52.75 -32.88
N GLY A 22 -7.20 -52.10 -31.79
CA GLY A 22 -7.57 -50.70 -31.80
C GLY A 22 -6.31 -49.88 -32.06
N VAL A 23 -6.08 -49.54 -33.33
CA VAL A 23 -5.21 -48.43 -33.71
C VAL A 23 -5.80 -47.20 -33.04
N ALA A 24 -5.13 -46.71 -31.99
CA ALA A 24 -5.38 -45.37 -31.47
C ALA A 24 -5.11 -44.42 -32.64
N THR A 25 -6.18 -43.90 -33.23
CA THR A 25 -6.07 -42.78 -34.16
C THR A 25 -5.67 -41.57 -33.34
N ASP A 26 -4.37 -41.26 -33.35
CA ASP A 26 -3.89 -39.93 -32.99
C ASP A 26 -4.72 -38.92 -33.78
N ALA A 27 -5.42 -38.04 -33.05
CA ALA A 27 -6.04 -36.88 -33.63
C ALA A 27 -4.93 -36.08 -34.34
N ARG A 28 -4.93 -36.09 -35.67
CA ARG A 28 -4.07 -35.22 -36.48
C ARG A 28 -4.29 -33.79 -36.03
N SER A 29 -3.26 -33.17 -35.47
CA SER A 29 -3.20 -31.72 -35.30
C SER A 29 -3.34 -31.07 -36.68
N ASP A 30 -4.26 -30.11 -36.84
CA ASP A 30 -4.32 -29.29 -38.04
C ASP A 30 -2.93 -28.65 -38.27
N GLU A 31 -2.28 -29.04 -39.37
CA GLU A 31 -0.97 -28.50 -39.74
C GLU A 31 -1.14 -27.04 -40.15
N LEU A 32 -0.44 -26.12 -39.49
CA LEU A 32 -0.54 -24.69 -39.78
C LEU A 32 -0.02 -24.40 -41.19
N SER A 33 -0.74 -23.57 -41.94
CA SER A 33 -0.36 -23.21 -43.31
C SER A 33 0.91 -22.36 -43.32
N VAL A 34 1.84 -22.68 -44.23
CA VAL A 34 3.00 -21.84 -44.54
C VAL A 34 2.54 -20.73 -45.49
N ILE A 35 2.67 -19.47 -45.08
CA ILE A 35 2.24 -18.31 -45.87
C ILE A 35 3.48 -17.67 -46.53
N PRO A 36 3.43 -17.31 -47.82
CA PRO A 36 4.49 -16.54 -48.47
C PRO A 36 4.75 -15.22 -47.74
N VAL A 37 6.01 -14.95 -47.42
CA VAL A 37 6.45 -13.78 -46.66
C VAL A 37 7.93 -13.53 -46.91
N GLU A 38 8.36 -12.28 -46.88
CA GLU A 38 9.76 -11.91 -47.06
C GLU A 38 10.66 -12.51 -45.97
N GLY A 39 11.70 -13.23 -46.41
CA GLY A 39 12.54 -14.03 -45.51
C GLY A 39 13.41 -13.21 -44.57
N GLN A 40 13.88 -12.05 -45.00
CA GLN A 40 14.69 -11.16 -44.16
C GLN A 40 13.92 -10.59 -42.96
N PRO A 41 12.75 -9.94 -43.13
CA PRO A 41 12.00 -9.40 -42.00
C PRO A 41 11.45 -10.49 -41.07
N LEU A 42 11.00 -11.63 -41.61
CA LEU A 42 10.60 -12.77 -40.78
C LEU A 42 11.78 -13.30 -39.95
N ALA A 43 12.96 -13.47 -40.54
CA ALA A 43 14.16 -13.87 -39.82
C ALA A 43 14.53 -12.89 -38.69
N ALA A 44 14.31 -11.59 -38.88
CA ALA A 44 14.52 -10.59 -37.83
C ALA A 44 13.48 -10.71 -36.69
N ASN A 45 12.20 -10.89 -37.00
CA ASN A 45 11.16 -11.16 -36.01
C ASN A 45 11.49 -12.43 -35.19
N VAL A 46 11.83 -13.53 -35.86
CA VAL A 46 12.16 -14.80 -35.22
C VAL A 46 13.35 -14.70 -34.27
N ARG A 47 14.42 -13.99 -34.65
CA ARG A 47 15.56 -13.76 -33.75
C ARG A 47 15.11 -13.05 -32.47
N ARG A 48 14.28 -12.01 -32.58
CA ARG A 48 13.73 -11.30 -31.42
C ARG A 48 12.82 -12.20 -30.58
N VAL A 49 12.04 -13.09 -31.18
CA VAL A 49 11.24 -14.09 -30.45
C VAL A 49 12.12 -15.06 -29.68
N LEU A 50 13.19 -15.58 -30.28
CA LEU A 50 14.13 -16.48 -29.57
C LEU A 50 14.81 -15.77 -28.39
N ASP A 51 15.23 -14.53 -28.59
CA ASP A 51 15.88 -13.73 -27.55
C ASP A 51 14.87 -13.35 -26.44
N ALA A 52 13.61 -13.04 -26.79
CA ALA A 52 12.55 -12.80 -25.83
C ALA A 52 12.18 -14.05 -25.02
N LEU A 53 12.10 -15.24 -25.65
CA LEU A 53 11.88 -16.51 -24.95
C LEU A 53 12.98 -16.80 -23.93
N ALA A 54 14.24 -16.51 -24.27
CA ALA A 54 15.36 -16.61 -23.33
C ALA A 54 15.22 -15.58 -22.19
N LEU A 55 14.82 -14.34 -22.49
CA LEU A 55 14.64 -13.27 -21.51
C LEU A 55 13.54 -13.58 -20.47
N VAL A 56 12.44 -14.21 -20.89
CA VAL A 56 11.35 -14.65 -20.00
C VAL A 56 11.61 -16.01 -19.35
N GLY A 57 12.82 -16.57 -19.51
CA GLY A 57 13.28 -17.77 -18.80
C GLY A 57 12.82 -19.11 -19.41
N GLN A 58 12.31 -19.13 -20.64
CA GLN A 58 11.94 -20.37 -21.34
C GLN A 58 12.52 -20.40 -22.76
N PRO A 59 13.86 -20.47 -22.92
CA PRO A 59 14.47 -20.62 -24.24
C PRO A 59 14.02 -21.93 -24.91
N LEU A 60 13.90 -21.92 -26.24
CA LEU A 60 13.71 -23.16 -26.98
C LEU A 60 14.90 -24.12 -26.76
N PRO A 61 14.69 -25.45 -26.81
CA PRO A 61 15.78 -26.40 -26.65
C PRO A 61 16.92 -26.14 -27.67
N PRO A 62 18.19 -26.42 -27.30
CA PRO A 62 19.35 -26.02 -28.11
C PRO A 62 19.30 -26.47 -29.58
N ASN A 63 18.83 -27.71 -29.82
CA ASN A 63 18.77 -28.29 -31.17
C ASN A 63 17.74 -27.57 -32.07
N PRO A 64 16.45 -27.44 -31.70
CA PRO A 64 15.50 -26.58 -32.41
C PRO A 64 15.97 -25.14 -32.59
N ALA A 65 16.52 -24.52 -31.54
CA ALA A 65 16.97 -23.13 -31.59
C ALA A 65 18.10 -22.92 -32.62
N ALA A 66 19.07 -23.84 -32.68
CA ALA A 66 20.15 -23.80 -33.66
C ALA A 66 19.64 -23.96 -35.09
N ALA A 67 18.69 -24.88 -35.33
CA ALA A 67 18.07 -25.06 -36.64
C ALA A 67 17.29 -23.82 -37.10
N ILE A 68 16.55 -23.17 -36.17
CA ILE A 68 15.83 -21.92 -36.45
C ILE A 68 16.81 -20.79 -36.75
N ARG A 69 17.90 -20.63 -35.99
CA ARG A 69 18.93 -19.62 -36.25
C ARG A 69 19.59 -19.82 -37.62
N SER A 70 19.92 -21.05 -37.99
CA SER A 70 20.46 -21.36 -39.32
C SER A 70 19.49 -21.02 -40.45
N ALA A 71 18.21 -21.33 -40.31
CA ALA A 71 17.18 -20.93 -41.29
C ALA A 71 17.00 -19.40 -41.35
N ALA A 72 17.13 -18.71 -40.22
CA ALA A 72 17.09 -17.24 -40.16
C ALA A 72 18.30 -16.59 -40.85
N ASP A 73 19.48 -17.21 -40.76
CA ASP A 73 20.69 -16.75 -41.45
C ASP A 73 20.57 -16.96 -42.97
N ALA A 74 19.98 -18.09 -43.38
CA ALA A 74 19.64 -18.38 -44.77
C ALA A 74 18.45 -17.57 -45.32
N ARG A 75 17.72 -16.84 -44.45
CA ARG A 75 16.48 -16.10 -44.78
C ARG A 75 15.42 -16.99 -45.43
N ASP A 76 15.38 -18.27 -45.05
CA ASP A 76 14.43 -19.24 -45.59
C ASP A 76 13.10 -19.15 -44.82
N ALA A 77 12.18 -18.33 -45.33
CA ALA A 77 10.89 -18.07 -44.70
C ALA A 77 10.05 -19.34 -44.51
N ALA A 78 10.04 -20.24 -45.49
CA ALA A 78 9.26 -21.48 -45.44
C ALA A 78 9.83 -22.42 -44.39
N ARG A 79 11.15 -22.56 -44.33
CA ARG A 79 11.83 -23.39 -43.32
C ARG A 79 11.66 -22.83 -41.92
N LEU A 80 11.72 -21.50 -41.76
CA LEU A 80 11.45 -20.84 -40.48
C LEU A 80 10.06 -21.20 -39.96
N GLN A 81 9.03 -21.04 -40.80
CA GLN A 81 7.66 -21.39 -40.40
C GLN A 81 7.52 -22.86 -40.04
N ALA A 82 8.05 -23.77 -40.87
CA ALA A 82 7.98 -25.21 -40.61
C ALA A 82 8.64 -25.64 -39.28
N LEU A 83 9.68 -24.92 -38.83
CA LEU A 83 10.36 -25.18 -37.57
C LEU A 83 9.60 -24.59 -36.37
N LEU A 84 9.12 -23.35 -36.48
CA LEU A 84 8.43 -22.64 -35.40
C LEU A 84 6.99 -23.12 -35.20
N ASP A 85 6.27 -23.49 -36.26
CA ASP A 85 4.85 -23.86 -36.20
C ASP A 85 4.60 -25.04 -35.26
N ARG A 86 5.58 -25.95 -35.12
CA ARG A 86 5.56 -27.06 -34.15
C ARG A 86 5.48 -26.63 -32.69
N HIS A 87 5.91 -25.40 -32.40
CA HIS A 87 5.94 -24.80 -31.08
C HIS A 87 4.81 -23.79 -30.87
N VAL A 88 3.96 -23.55 -31.87
CA VAL A 88 2.82 -22.62 -31.79
C VAL A 88 1.68 -23.23 -31.00
N LEU A 89 1.24 -22.53 -29.95
CA LEU A 89 0.04 -22.90 -29.21
C LEU A 89 -1.22 -22.39 -29.92
N LEU A 90 -1.17 -21.14 -30.41
CA LEU A 90 -2.30 -20.43 -30.99
C LEU A 90 -1.88 -19.76 -32.29
N ALA A 91 -2.69 -19.89 -33.33
CA ALA A 91 -2.50 -19.18 -34.59
C ALA A 91 -3.64 -18.18 -34.80
N VAL A 92 -3.30 -16.95 -35.10
CA VAL A 92 -4.22 -15.82 -35.26
C VAL A 92 -4.19 -15.40 -36.72
N ALA A 93 -5.29 -15.58 -37.44
CA ALA A 93 -5.47 -15.07 -38.80
C ALA A 93 -6.23 -13.75 -38.76
N ILE A 94 -5.69 -12.73 -39.40
CA ILE A 94 -6.28 -11.41 -39.56
C ILE A 94 -6.55 -11.23 -41.05
N ASN A 95 -7.83 -11.27 -41.42
CA ASN A 95 -8.24 -11.16 -42.81
C ASN A 95 -8.10 -9.71 -43.34
N PRO A 96 -8.25 -9.45 -44.64
CA PRO A 96 -8.12 -8.11 -45.21
C PRO A 96 -9.01 -7.05 -44.54
N GLU A 97 -10.21 -7.41 -44.07
CA GLU A 97 -11.13 -6.55 -43.32
C GLU A 97 -10.80 -6.42 -41.82
N SER A 98 -9.60 -6.81 -41.38
CA SER A 98 -9.14 -6.78 -39.98
C SER A 98 -9.95 -7.66 -39.01
N ARG A 99 -10.70 -8.64 -39.51
CA ARG A 99 -11.42 -9.63 -38.69
C ARG A 99 -10.45 -10.72 -38.22
N VAL A 100 -10.55 -11.05 -36.93
CA VAL A 100 -9.67 -12.03 -36.27
C VAL A 100 -10.30 -13.41 -36.26
N LYS A 101 -9.53 -14.43 -36.63
CA LYS A 101 -9.84 -15.84 -36.43
C LYS A 101 -8.73 -16.51 -35.64
N VAL A 102 -9.09 -17.31 -34.64
CA VAL A 102 -8.11 -18.03 -33.80
C VAL A 102 -8.19 -19.53 -34.07
N LEU A 103 -7.03 -20.17 -34.16
CA LEU A 103 -6.87 -21.60 -34.38
C LEU A 103 -5.95 -22.19 -33.32
N ARG A 104 -6.20 -23.45 -32.97
CA ARG A 104 -5.31 -24.22 -32.09
C ARG A 104 -4.10 -24.71 -32.88
N GLY A 105 -2.90 -24.34 -32.45
CA GLY A 105 -1.65 -24.85 -33.01
C GLY A 105 -1.28 -26.25 -32.48
N PRO A 106 -0.19 -26.85 -32.95
CA PRO A 106 0.20 -28.21 -32.58
C PRO A 106 0.93 -28.32 -31.23
N ALA A 107 1.39 -27.22 -30.63
CA ALA A 107 2.15 -27.29 -29.38
C ALA A 107 1.29 -27.78 -28.21
N PRO A 108 1.83 -28.55 -27.23
CA PRO A 108 1.08 -28.95 -26.04
C PRO A 108 0.55 -27.76 -25.23
N ALA A 109 -0.68 -27.85 -24.73
CA ALA A 109 -1.30 -26.85 -23.87
C ALA A 109 -0.89 -27.07 -22.40
N GLN A 110 0.38 -26.87 -22.07
CA GLN A 110 0.91 -27.03 -20.72
C GLN A 110 1.12 -25.68 -20.05
N LEU A 111 0.65 -25.53 -18.81
CA LEU A 111 0.88 -24.34 -17.99
C LEU A 111 1.52 -24.74 -16.65
N GLN A 112 1.99 -23.74 -15.93
CA GLN A 112 2.49 -23.86 -14.57
C GLN A 112 1.57 -23.08 -13.62
N GLN A 113 1.00 -23.75 -12.61
CA GLN A 113 0.25 -23.06 -11.55
C GLN A 113 1.19 -22.09 -10.85
N GLY A 114 0.70 -20.89 -10.58
CA GLY A 114 1.47 -19.84 -9.91
C GLY A 114 2.55 -19.21 -10.80
N GLY A 115 2.69 -19.60 -12.08
CA GLY A 115 3.71 -19.07 -12.98
C GLY A 115 3.16 -18.59 -14.32
N TYR A 116 3.74 -17.52 -14.85
CA TYR A 116 3.46 -17.08 -16.22
C TYR A 116 4.20 -17.99 -17.20
N THR A 117 3.45 -18.72 -18.01
CA THR A 117 3.98 -19.61 -19.05
C THR A 117 3.97 -18.89 -20.40
N PRO A 118 5.13 -18.61 -21.02
CA PRO A 118 5.20 -18.09 -22.37
C PRO A 118 4.76 -19.15 -23.38
N VAL A 119 3.92 -18.74 -24.32
CA VAL A 119 3.42 -19.57 -25.41
C VAL A 119 3.59 -18.83 -26.73
N LEU A 120 3.97 -19.56 -27.77
CA LEU A 120 4.20 -18.98 -29.09
C LEU A 120 2.87 -18.78 -29.83
N VAL A 121 2.70 -17.59 -30.40
CA VAL A 121 1.54 -17.21 -31.22
C VAL A 121 2.02 -16.93 -32.65
N LYS A 122 1.45 -17.63 -33.64
CA LYS A 122 1.65 -17.30 -35.06
C LYS A 122 0.60 -16.28 -35.48
N VAL A 123 1.01 -15.14 -36.02
CA VAL A 123 0.10 -14.13 -36.57
C VAL A 123 0.20 -14.18 -38.09
N MET A 124 -0.91 -14.46 -38.76
CA MET A 124 -1.06 -14.42 -40.22
C MET A 124 -1.86 -13.17 -40.55
N ASN A 125 -1.20 -12.14 -41.04
CA ASN A 125 -1.72 -10.78 -41.15
C ASN A 125 -1.96 -10.40 -42.61
N GLU A 126 -3.01 -10.95 -43.23
CA GLU A 126 -3.39 -10.64 -44.62
C GLU A 126 -3.80 -9.18 -44.78
N SER A 127 -4.23 -8.53 -43.69
CA SER A 127 -4.53 -7.09 -43.65
C SER A 127 -3.29 -6.19 -43.63
N THR A 128 -2.10 -6.74 -43.33
CA THR A 128 -0.85 -5.99 -43.14
C THR A 128 -0.92 -4.84 -42.11
N ILE A 129 -1.85 -4.95 -41.15
CA ILE A 129 -2.05 -3.92 -40.13
C ILE A 129 -0.90 -3.87 -39.12
N THR A 130 -0.66 -2.68 -38.57
CA THR A 130 0.39 -2.40 -37.57
C THR A 130 -0.19 -2.04 -36.20
N LYS A 131 -1.41 -2.52 -35.92
CA LYS A 131 -2.11 -2.26 -34.66
C LYS A 131 -1.62 -3.21 -33.57
N ARG A 132 -1.98 -2.92 -32.32
CA ARG A 132 -1.72 -3.80 -31.19
C ARG A 132 -2.64 -5.02 -31.25
N LEU A 133 -2.05 -6.21 -31.14
CA LEU A 133 -2.77 -7.45 -30.91
C LEU A 133 -3.00 -7.63 -29.40
N LYS A 134 -4.24 -7.89 -29.01
CA LYS A 134 -4.65 -8.14 -27.62
C LYS A 134 -5.05 -9.59 -27.47
N ILE A 135 -4.63 -10.22 -26.38
CA ILE A 135 -5.15 -11.52 -25.95
C ILE A 135 -6.24 -11.28 -24.90
N ILE A 136 -7.34 -12.01 -25.02
CA ILE A 136 -8.49 -11.92 -24.13
C ILE A 136 -8.93 -13.32 -23.69
N SER A 137 -9.55 -13.42 -22.52
CA SER A 137 -10.17 -14.65 -22.04
C SER A 137 -11.24 -14.32 -21.01
N PRO A 138 -12.44 -14.91 -21.07
CA PRO A 138 -13.47 -14.79 -20.01
C PRO A 138 -12.97 -15.27 -18.64
N GLN A 139 -12.03 -16.23 -18.63
CA GLN A 139 -11.41 -16.77 -17.43
C GLN A 139 -10.24 -15.91 -16.93
N ALA A 140 -9.90 -14.82 -17.62
CA ALA A 140 -8.82 -13.92 -17.23
C ALA A 140 -9.29 -12.67 -16.47
N GLY A 141 -8.38 -12.09 -15.68
CA GLY A 141 -8.59 -10.82 -14.98
C GLY A 141 -8.60 -10.95 -13.46
N PRO A 142 -8.78 -9.85 -12.72
CA PRO A 142 -8.79 -9.86 -11.27
C PRO A 142 -9.95 -10.69 -10.69
N VAL A 143 -9.76 -11.25 -9.50
CA VAL A 143 -10.81 -12.00 -8.76
C VAL A 143 -11.67 -11.11 -7.86
N TYR A 144 -11.23 -9.88 -7.60
CA TYR A 144 -11.95 -8.87 -6.81
C TYR A 144 -12.83 -7.98 -7.71
N ALA A 145 -13.90 -7.43 -7.14
CA ALA A 145 -14.94 -6.70 -7.89
C ALA A 145 -14.65 -5.20 -8.11
N GLY A 146 -13.48 -4.71 -7.69
CA GLY A 146 -13.01 -3.35 -7.97
C GLY A 146 -12.63 -2.57 -6.71
N VAL A 147 -12.20 -1.33 -6.92
CA VAL A 147 -11.83 -0.34 -5.89
C VAL A 147 -12.35 1.02 -6.33
N ALA A 148 -12.70 1.89 -5.39
CA ALA A 148 -13.07 3.27 -5.70
C ALA A 148 -11.94 3.97 -6.48
N PRO A 149 -12.24 4.63 -7.63
CA PRO A 149 -11.22 5.30 -8.43
C PRO A 149 -10.41 6.33 -7.68
N LEU A 150 -11.04 7.11 -6.79
CA LEU A 150 -10.35 8.11 -5.96
C LEU A 150 -9.30 7.47 -5.04
N SER A 151 -9.61 6.32 -4.44
CA SER A 151 -8.66 5.58 -3.62
C SER A 151 -7.45 5.13 -4.45
N LEU A 152 -7.68 4.56 -5.64
CA LEU A 152 -6.61 4.15 -6.53
C LEU A 152 -5.75 5.33 -7.03
N GLN A 153 -6.36 6.49 -7.28
CA GLN A 153 -5.66 7.71 -7.68
C GLN A 153 -4.75 8.22 -6.57
N ARG A 154 -5.27 8.34 -5.34
CA ARG A 154 -4.46 8.72 -4.16
C ARG A 154 -3.28 7.79 -3.94
N GLN A 155 -3.45 6.52 -4.29
CA GLN A 155 -2.45 5.46 -4.08
C GLN A 155 -1.50 5.25 -5.25
N GLN A 156 -1.74 5.92 -6.39
CA GLN A 156 -1.01 5.69 -7.65
C GLN A 156 -1.05 4.22 -8.10
N GLN A 157 -2.23 3.59 -8.01
CA GLN A 157 -2.46 2.18 -8.36
C GLN A 157 -3.67 2.02 -9.29
N THR A 158 -3.88 2.96 -10.22
CA THR A 158 -5.06 2.98 -11.10
C THR A 158 -5.15 1.76 -12.01
N GLU A 159 -4.03 1.07 -12.27
CA GLU A 159 -3.97 -0.19 -12.98
C GLU A 159 -4.76 -1.32 -12.31
N LEU A 160 -4.94 -1.27 -10.98
CA LEU A 160 -5.73 -2.26 -10.24
C LEU A 160 -7.25 -2.15 -10.53
N GLY A 161 -7.70 -1.03 -11.08
CA GLY A 161 -9.09 -0.78 -11.45
C GLY A 161 -9.49 -1.33 -12.81
N VAL A 162 -8.58 -2.00 -13.54
CA VAL A 162 -8.84 -2.51 -14.89
C VAL A 162 -9.52 -3.89 -14.84
N ASN A 163 -10.63 -4.04 -15.58
CA ASN A 163 -11.41 -5.28 -15.72
C ASN A 163 -11.83 -5.92 -14.37
N PRO A 164 -12.46 -5.19 -13.43
CA PRO A 164 -12.90 -5.75 -12.16
C PRO A 164 -13.88 -6.93 -12.31
N ASN A 165 -13.92 -7.81 -11.32
CA ASN A 165 -14.86 -8.95 -11.25
C ASN A 165 -16.23 -8.56 -10.71
N GLU A 166 -16.87 -7.55 -11.32
CA GLU A 166 -18.15 -6.99 -10.82
C GLU A 166 -19.26 -8.03 -10.73
N GLN A 167 -19.26 -9.02 -11.62
CA GLN A 167 -20.25 -10.10 -11.67
C GLN A 167 -19.93 -11.26 -10.70
N GLY A 168 -18.84 -11.19 -9.94
CA GLY A 168 -18.46 -12.23 -8.98
C GLY A 168 -18.18 -13.60 -9.62
N SER A 169 -17.65 -13.61 -10.85
CA SER A 169 -17.33 -14.85 -11.56
C SER A 169 -16.27 -15.65 -10.81
N ARG A 170 -16.56 -16.93 -10.58
CA ARG A 170 -15.64 -17.90 -9.96
C ARG A 170 -14.68 -18.53 -10.98
N GLU A 171 -14.88 -18.27 -12.26
CA GLU A 171 -14.11 -18.85 -13.37
C GLU A 171 -12.84 -18.04 -13.71
N ARG A 172 -12.54 -16.98 -12.94
CA ARG A 172 -11.39 -16.10 -13.20
C ARG A 172 -10.07 -16.69 -12.68
N PHE A 173 -9.65 -17.84 -13.17
CA PHE A 173 -8.40 -18.50 -12.75
C PHE A 173 -7.17 -18.13 -13.58
N LEU A 174 -7.31 -17.47 -14.74
CA LEU A 174 -6.21 -17.08 -15.62
C LEU A 174 -5.76 -15.61 -15.49
N ALA A 175 -4.53 -15.31 -15.87
CA ALA A 175 -4.16 -13.98 -16.34
C ALA A 175 -3.43 -14.13 -17.68
N VAL A 176 -3.72 -13.24 -18.63
CA VAL A 176 -3.20 -13.31 -19.99
C VAL A 176 -2.67 -11.95 -20.42
N GLU A 177 -1.53 -11.94 -21.11
CA GLU A 177 -0.97 -10.74 -21.72
C GLU A 177 -0.13 -11.08 -22.95
N MET A 178 -0.01 -10.14 -23.89
CA MET A 178 0.98 -10.22 -24.96
C MET A 178 2.31 -9.65 -24.45
N PHE A 179 3.41 -10.39 -24.61
CA PHE A 179 4.72 -9.88 -24.25
C PHE A 179 5.17 -8.82 -25.26
N ALA A 180 5.22 -7.58 -24.80
CA ALA A 180 5.44 -6.40 -25.64
C ALA A 180 6.71 -5.61 -25.26
N ALA A 181 7.57 -6.16 -24.39
CA ALA A 181 8.82 -5.53 -24.00
C ALA A 181 9.96 -5.87 -24.98
N PRO A 182 10.99 -5.01 -25.11
CA PRO A 182 12.17 -5.31 -25.91
C PRO A 182 12.75 -6.70 -25.56
N PRO A 183 13.12 -7.52 -26.57
CA PRO A 183 13.33 -7.16 -27.98
C PRO A 183 12.06 -7.19 -28.86
N LEU A 184 10.88 -7.52 -28.34
CA LEU A 184 9.62 -7.46 -29.10
C LEU A 184 9.00 -6.06 -29.04
N THR A 185 7.97 -5.83 -29.87
CA THR A 185 7.22 -4.57 -29.97
C THR A 185 5.78 -4.76 -29.56
N ASP A 186 5.13 -3.70 -29.12
CA ASP A 186 3.71 -3.69 -28.72
C ASP A 186 2.74 -3.76 -29.92
N LYS A 187 3.20 -3.34 -31.09
CA LYS A 187 2.46 -3.35 -32.35
C LYS A 187 2.94 -4.45 -33.28
N LEU A 188 2.01 -4.93 -34.10
CA LEU A 188 2.31 -5.78 -35.26
C LEU A 188 3.21 -5.02 -36.25
N SER A 189 4.06 -5.76 -36.95
CA SER A 189 5.01 -5.18 -37.92
C SER A 189 4.37 -4.84 -39.27
N GLY A 190 3.17 -5.37 -39.55
CA GLY A 190 2.52 -5.31 -40.85
C GLY A 190 2.98 -6.40 -41.83
N LEU A 191 3.90 -7.27 -41.41
CA LEU A 191 4.37 -8.42 -42.19
C LEU A 191 3.27 -9.48 -42.32
N GLU A 192 3.21 -10.18 -43.45
CA GLU A 192 2.18 -11.19 -43.74
C GLU A 192 2.19 -12.33 -42.72
N VAL A 193 3.35 -12.67 -42.18
CA VAL A 193 3.51 -13.57 -41.03
C VAL A 193 4.51 -13.01 -40.04
N GLU A 194 4.14 -13.01 -38.77
CA GLU A 194 5.08 -12.81 -37.69
C GLU A 194 4.75 -13.68 -36.47
N TYR A 195 5.75 -13.93 -35.63
CA TYR A 195 5.58 -14.66 -34.39
C TYR A 195 5.61 -13.70 -33.20
N ALA A 196 4.76 -13.97 -32.23
CA ALA A 196 4.64 -13.22 -30.98
C ALA A 196 4.60 -14.18 -29.78
N ILE A 197 4.76 -13.64 -28.58
CA ILE A 197 4.70 -14.40 -27.33
C ILE A 197 3.50 -13.91 -26.53
N ALA A 198 2.63 -14.83 -26.12
CA ALA A 198 1.64 -14.58 -25.09
C ALA A 198 2.14 -15.18 -23.77
N LEU A 199 1.85 -14.53 -22.64
CA LEU A 199 2.10 -15.05 -21.31
C LEU A 199 0.76 -15.47 -20.71
N ILE A 200 0.66 -16.72 -20.29
CA ILE A 200 -0.55 -17.27 -19.66
C ILE A 200 -0.19 -17.74 -18.24
N TYR A 201 -0.81 -17.13 -17.24
CA TYR A 201 -0.73 -17.52 -15.84
C TYR A 201 -2.01 -18.26 -15.44
N SER A 202 -1.88 -19.29 -14.59
CA SER A 202 -3.01 -19.96 -13.95
C SER A 202 -2.85 -19.98 -12.43
N HIS A 203 -3.91 -19.62 -11.70
CA HIS A 203 -3.98 -19.76 -10.24
C HIS A 203 -4.29 -21.21 -9.82
N GLU A 204 -4.92 -21.99 -10.69
CA GLU A 204 -5.34 -23.36 -10.41
C GLU A 204 -4.46 -24.40 -11.12
N ALA A 205 -4.37 -25.60 -10.55
CA ALA A 205 -3.67 -26.75 -11.12
C ALA A 205 -4.62 -27.80 -11.71
N GLY A 206 -4.07 -28.76 -12.46
CA GLY A 206 -4.79 -29.86 -13.08
C GLY A 206 -5.34 -29.51 -14.46
N LYS A 207 -6.28 -30.33 -14.96
CA LYS A 207 -6.96 -30.06 -16.24
C LYS A 207 -7.89 -28.86 -16.09
N ARG A 208 -7.71 -27.84 -16.92
CA ARG A 208 -8.53 -26.62 -16.94
C ARG A 208 -8.82 -26.19 -18.37
N GLU A 209 -10.09 -26.02 -18.71
CA GLU A 209 -10.48 -25.47 -19.99
C GLU A 209 -10.62 -23.96 -19.88
N ALA A 210 -10.04 -23.22 -20.81
CA ALA A 210 -10.26 -21.79 -20.93
C ALA A 210 -10.45 -21.39 -22.39
N THR A 211 -11.28 -20.37 -22.60
CA THR A 211 -11.48 -19.78 -23.92
C THR A 211 -10.45 -18.68 -24.11
N ILE A 212 -9.61 -18.82 -25.14
CA ILE A 212 -8.60 -17.82 -25.50
C ILE A 212 -9.00 -17.14 -26.80
N GLY A 213 -9.13 -15.82 -26.76
CA GLY A 213 -9.44 -15.00 -27.92
C GLY A 213 -8.37 -13.95 -28.19
N PHE A 214 -8.45 -13.36 -29.38
CA PHE A 214 -7.61 -12.24 -29.77
C PHE A 214 -8.43 -11.13 -30.41
N ASP A 215 -7.99 -9.89 -30.20
CA ASP A 215 -8.58 -8.69 -30.79
C ASP A 215 -7.50 -7.72 -31.27
N VAL A 216 -7.85 -6.88 -32.22
CA VAL A 216 -7.02 -5.80 -32.76
C VAL A 216 -7.74 -4.48 -32.44
N GLU A 217 -7.02 -3.43 -32.03
CA GLU A 217 -7.57 -2.14 -31.55
C GLU A 217 -8.46 -1.35 -32.56
N GLN A 218 -9.62 -1.91 -32.92
CA GLN A 218 -10.69 -1.31 -33.72
C GLN A 218 -12.11 -1.71 -33.25
N GLY A 219 -12.24 -2.58 -32.25
CA GLY A 219 -13.54 -2.93 -31.65
C GLY A 219 -14.39 -3.78 -32.60
N ASN A 220 -14.29 -5.11 -32.49
CA ASN A 220 -15.25 -6.01 -33.11
C ASN A 220 -16.61 -5.93 -32.37
N GLN A 221 -17.51 -5.05 -32.82
CA GLN A 221 -18.93 -5.10 -32.44
C GLN A 221 -19.73 -6.12 -33.26
N ASP A 222 -19.10 -6.84 -34.20
CA ASP A 222 -19.75 -7.84 -35.03
C ASP A 222 -19.51 -9.26 -34.47
N LEU A 223 -20.42 -9.65 -33.57
CA LEU A 223 -20.49 -10.94 -32.90
C LEU A 223 -20.57 -12.12 -33.89
N GLY A 224 -19.49 -12.90 -33.93
CA GLY A 224 -19.50 -14.29 -34.37
C GLY A 224 -18.31 -15.00 -33.75
N PHE A 225 -18.54 -16.15 -33.10
CA PHE A 225 -17.64 -17.00 -32.31
C PHE A 225 -16.33 -17.50 -33.00
N ARG A 226 -15.73 -16.73 -33.91
CA ARG A 226 -14.55 -17.09 -34.72
C ARG A 226 -13.24 -16.52 -34.16
N GLY A 227 -13.31 -15.48 -33.33
CA GLY A 227 -12.14 -14.82 -32.71
C GLY A 227 -11.63 -15.48 -31.42
N GLU A 228 -12.13 -16.66 -31.07
CA GLU A 228 -11.80 -17.37 -29.84
C GLU A 228 -11.73 -18.88 -30.06
N VAL A 229 -10.98 -19.58 -29.22
CA VAL A 229 -10.86 -21.04 -29.24
C VAL A 229 -10.83 -21.59 -27.80
N PRO A 230 -11.61 -22.64 -27.47
CA PRO A 230 -11.45 -23.34 -26.21
C PRO A 230 -10.14 -24.14 -26.21
N VAL A 231 -9.40 -24.07 -25.12
CA VAL A 231 -8.15 -24.82 -24.93
C VAL A 231 -8.20 -25.56 -23.60
N LEU A 232 -8.12 -26.89 -23.65
CA LEU A 232 -7.93 -27.71 -22.46
C LEU A 232 -6.44 -27.72 -22.07
N PHE A 233 -6.10 -26.98 -21.02
CA PHE A 233 -4.77 -26.91 -20.46
C PHE A 233 -4.49 -28.05 -19.46
N ASP A 234 -3.24 -28.51 -19.45
CA ASP A 234 -2.67 -29.31 -18.38
C ASP A 234 -1.79 -28.42 -17.51
N VAL A 235 -2.30 -28.05 -16.32
CA VAL A 235 -1.61 -27.12 -15.43
C VAL A 235 -0.85 -27.89 -14.36
N ARG A 236 0.48 -27.84 -14.41
CA ARG A 236 1.34 -28.46 -13.40
C ARG A 236 1.18 -27.74 -12.06
N PRO A 237 1.15 -28.47 -10.93
CA PRO A 237 1.03 -27.87 -9.61
C PRO A 237 2.22 -26.96 -9.29
N ALA A 238 1.97 -25.92 -8.50
CA ALA A 238 3.00 -25.08 -7.92
C ALA A 238 3.75 -25.83 -6.81
N VAL A 239 4.92 -25.31 -6.43
CA VAL A 239 5.64 -25.78 -5.25
C VAL A 239 5.01 -25.17 -4.02
N VAL A 240 4.69 -26.01 -3.03
CA VAL A 240 4.24 -25.55 -1.72
C VAL A 240 5.46 -25.11 -0.91
N VAL A 241 5.69 -23.80 -0.81
CA VAL A 241 6.86 -23.24 -0.12
C VAL A 241 6.48 -22.88 1.32
N THR A 242 6.96 -23.66 2.28
CA THR A 242 6.78 -23.40 3.73
C THR A 242 7.80 -22.38 4.22
N LEU A 243 7.35 -21.36 4.95
CA LEU A 243 8.21 -20.31 5.49
C LEU A 243 8.43 -20.53 6.99
N ASN A 244 9.65 -20.84 7.39
CA ASN A 244 10.05 -20.90 8.80
C ASN A 244 10.55 -19.51 9.22
N VAL A 245 9.72 -18.76 9.95
CA VAL A 245 9.96 -17.35 10.25
C VAL A 245 10.32 -17.18 11.72
N ARG A 246 11.53 -16.72 12.01
CA ARG A 246 12.01 -16.41 13.36
C ARG A 246 12.16 -14.90 13.54
N ASP A 247 11.72 -14.38 14.68
CA ASP A 247 11.98 -13.00 15.08
C ASP A 247 13.44 -12.83 15.55
N HIS A 248 13.82 -11.60 15.88
CA HIS A 248 15.16 -11.25 16.38
C HIS A 248 15.55 -11.96 17.68
N ASP A 249 14.59 -12.50 18.44
CA ASP A 249 14.81 -13.29 19.65
C ASP A 249 14.75 -14.81 19.41
N GLY A 250 14.64 -15.24 18.15
CA GLY A 250 14.63 -16.64 17.72
C GLY A 250 13.25 -17.32 17.80
N ARG A 251 12.24 -16.66 18.38
CA ARG A 251 10.88 -17.21 18.50
C ARG A 251 10.15 -17.18 17.14
N PRO A 252 9.25 -18.14 16.88
CA PRO A 252 8.39 -18.09 15.70
C PRO A 252 7.55 -16.81 15.70
N THR A 253 7.43 -16.18 14.53
CA THR A 253 6.65 -14.95 14.38
C THR A 253 5.99 -14.89 13.00
N LEU A 254 5.41 -13.74 12.67
CA LEU A 254 4.83 -13.42 11.38
C LEU A 254 5.66 -12.33 10.70
N GLY A 255 5.98 -12.55 9.42
CA GLY A 255 6.77 -11.65 8.60
C GLY A 255 6.03 -11.16 7.36
N LYS A 256 6.56 -10.09 6.77
CA LYS A 256 6.16 -9.51 5.49
C LYS A 256 7.12 -10.00 4.40
N PHE A 257 6.58 -10.54 3.31
CA PHE A 257 7.33 -11.13 2.21
C PHE A 257 6.90 -10.61 0.84
N THR A 258 7.85 -10.20 0.02
CA THR A 258 7.63 -9.91 -1.40
C THR A 258 8.46 -10.86 -2.24
N PHE A 259 7.82 -11.64 -3.11
CA PHE A 259 8.50 -12.52 -4.07
C PHE A 259 8.42 -11.87 -5.45
N ARG A 260 9.58 -11.69 -6.10
CA ARG A 260 9.67 -11.17 -7.46
C ARG A 260 10.47 -12.10 -8.35
N ASP A 261 10.00 -12.32 -9.57
CA ASP A 261 10.84 -12.98 -10.59
C ASP A 261 11.84 -12.00 -11.21
N ALA A 262 12.63 -12.49 -12.16
CA ALA A 262 13.63 -11.70 -12.89
C ALA A 262 13.02 -10.55 -13.72
N GLN A 263 11.72 -10.59 -14.01
CA GLN A 263 10.99 -9.52 -14.72
C GLN A 263 10.34 -8.53 -13.73
N GLY A 264 10.55 -8.71 -12.42
CA GLY A 264 9.99 -7.86 -11.37
C GLY A 264 8.53 -8.14 -11.03
N ARG A 265 7.91 -9.18 -11.63
CA ARG A 265 6.50 -9.54 -11.37
C ARG A 265 6.36 -10.09 -9.97
N VAL A 266 5.28 -9.70 -9.29
CA VAL A 266 5.00 -10.04 -7.90
C VAL A 266 4.25 -11.37 -7.79
N TYR A 267 4.65 -12.21 -6.83
CA TYR A 267 4.03 -13.52 -6.57
C TYR A 267 3.51 -13.65 -5.14
N PRO A 268 2.30 -14.24 -4.94
CA PRO A 268 1.29 -14.54 -5.96
C PRO A 268 0.84 -13.26 -6.72
N PRO A 269 0.33 -13.31 -7.96
CA PRO A 269 -0.08 -12.08 -8.65
C PRO A 269 -1.19 -11.34 -7.92
N GLN A 270 -1.06 -10.02 -7.78
CA GLN A 270 -2.02 -9.16 -7.07
C GLN A 270 -3.46 -9.33 -7.57
N ALA A 271 -3.67 -9.44 -8.88
CA ALA A 271 -4.97 -9.71 -9.49
C ALA A 271 -5.68 -10.98 -8.96
N LYS A 272 -4.93 -11.92 -8.37
CA LYS A 272 -5.41 -13.23 -7.90
C LYS A 272 -5.49 -13.34 -6.38
N ARG A 273 -5.50 -12.21 -5.68
CA ARG A 273 -5.50 -12.17 -4.22
C ARG A 273 -6.83 -11.65 -3.68
N LEU A 274 -7.28 -12.30 -2.61
CA LEU A 274 -8.33 -11.87 -1.68
C LEU A 274 -7.76 -12.04 -0.26
N ALA A 275 -8.47 -11.56 0.75
CA ALA A 275 -8.08 -11.75 2.15
C ALA A 275 -7.67 -13.21 2.44
N PRO A 276 -6.54 -13.44 3.15
CA PRO A 276 -5.71 -12.47 3.86
C PRO A 276 -4.71 -11.68 2.99
N ASP A 277 -4.54 -12.06 1.72
CA ASP A 277 -3.60 -11.41 0.81
C ASP A 277 -4.32 -10.25 0.09
N LEU A 278 -4.05 -9.02 0.50
CA LEU A 278 -4.76 -7.87 -0.07
C LEU A 278 -4.19 -7.55 -1.45
N PHE A 279 -5.03 -7.51 -2.49
CA PHE A 279 -4.56 -7.33 -3.88
C PHE A 279 -3.86 -6.00 -4.14
N PHE A 280 -4.08 -4.97 -3.31
CA PHE A 280 -3.41 -3.68 -3.44
C PHE A 280 -2.04 -3.64 -2.76
N GLN A 281 -1.67 -4.70 -2.03
CA GLN A 281 -0.36 -4.85 -1.41
C GLN A 281 0.53 -5.72 -2.31
N PRO A 282 1.80 -5.35 -2.57
CA PRO A 282 2.72 -6.19 -3.31
C PRO A 282 3.21 -7.37 -2.46
N HIS A 283 3.40 -7.18 -1.17
CA HIS A 283 3.81 -8.23 -0.24
C HIS A 283 2.62 -9.09 0.20
N VAL A 284 2.95 -10.20 0.86
CA VAL A 284 2.04 -11.04 1.63
C VAL A 284 2.58 -11.21 3.04
N TYR A 285 1.72 -11.50 3.99
CA TYR A 285 2.14 -11.79 5.37
C TYR A 285 2.05 -13.28 5.62
N ARG A 286 3.05 -13.86 6.28
CA ARG A 286 3.06 -15.29 6.64
C ARG A 286 3.62 -15.48 8.04
N ALA A 287 2.92 -16.28 8.85
CA ALA A 287 3.43 -16.81 10.10
C ALA A 287 4.39 -17.97 9.82
N SER A 288 5.26 -18.26 10.78
CA SER A 288 6.12 -19.44 10.72
C SER A 288 5.31 -20.72 10.52
N GLY A 289 5.70 -21.55 9.55
CA GLY A 289 5.01 -22.79 9.18
C GLY A 289 3.95 -22.62 8.10
N GLU A 290 3.60 -21.38 7.72
CA GLU A 290 2.65 -21.14 6.64
C GLU A 290 3.30 -21.18 5.26
N THR A 291 2.45 -21.29 4.24
CA THR A 291 2.90 -21.58 2.88
C THR A 291 2.58 -20.46 1.90
N VAL A 292 3.39 -20.38 0.85
CA VAL A 292 3.10 -19.64 -0.39
C VAL A 292 3.27 -20.60 -1.57
N LEU A 293 2.41 -20.47 -2.58
CA LEU A 293 2.54 -21.24 -3.82
C LEU A 293 3.44 -20.46 -4.79
N LEU A 294 4.56 -21.06 -5.18
CA LEU A 294 5.49 -20.50 -6.15
C LEU A 294 5.78 -21.53 -7.25
N PRO A 295 5.94 -21.10 -8.51
CA PRO A 295 6.40 -22.01 -9.55
C PRO A 295 7.89 -22.31 -9.35
N PRO A 296 8.43 -23.41 -9.90
CA PRO A 296 9.87 -23.64 -9.92
C PRO A 296 10.60 -22.50 -10.64
N GLY A 297 11.75 -22.07 -10.12
CA GLY A 297 12.55 -21.00 -10.72
C GLY A 297 13.21 -20.08 -9.70
N LYS A 298 13.86 -19.02 -10.21
CA LYS A 298 14.57 -18.04 -9.40
C LYS A 298 13.69 -16.87 -8.99
N PHE A 299 13.82 -16.45 -7.74
CA PHE A 299 13.10 -15.33 -7.17
C PHE A 299 14.01 -14.44 -6.36
N HIS A 300 13.74 -13.14 -6.39
CA HIS A 300 14.18 -12.20 -5.35
C HIS A 300 13.11 -12.13 -4.26
N VAL A 301 13.53 -12.39 -3.03
CA VAL A 301 12.68 -12.30 -1.84
C VAL A 301 13.11 -11.13 -0.98
N GLU A 302 12.16 -10.27 -0.67
CA GLU A 302 12.29 -9.27 0.39
C GLU A 302 11.54 -9.75 1.64
N ALA A 303 12.20 -9.75 2.80
CA ALA A 303 11.64 -10.17 4.08
C ALA A 303 11.84 -9.09 5.16
N SER A 304 10.79 -8.74 5.91
CA SER A 304 10.81 -7.74 7.00
C SER A 304 9.63 -7.90 7.98
N ARG A 305 9.49 -7.01 8.97
CA ARG A 305 8.34 -6.95 9.89
C ARG A 305 8.04 -5.52 10.36
N GLY A 306 7.87 -4.60 9.42
CA GLY A 306 7.72 -3.17 9.71
C GLY A 306 9.04 -2.39 9.72
N PRO A 307 8.98 -1.07 9.98
CA PRO A 307 10.10 -0.16 9.79
C PRO A 307 11.19 -0.31 10.85
N GLU A 308 10.93 -0.95 12.00
CA GLU A 308 11.94 -1.27 13.03
C GLU A 308 12.81 -2.49 12.67
N TYR A 309 12.51 -3.13 11.53
CA TYR A 309 13.23 -4.27 10.99
C TYR A 309 13.93 -3.91 9.68
N ARG A 310 15.08 -4.52 9.44
CA ARG A 310 15.82 -4.39 8.18
C ARG A 310 15.11 -5.19 7.09
N VAL A 311 15.00 -4.59 5.91
CA VAL A 311 14.52 -5.29 4.72
C VAL A 311 15.65 -6.19 4.20
N GLN A 312 15.52 -7.49 4.44
CA GLN A 312 16.47 -8.47 3.92
C GLN A 312 16.11 -8.83 2.49
N ARG A 313 17.08 -8.76 1.59
CA ARG A 313 16.92 -9.10 0.17
C ARG A 313 17.78 -10.32 -0.15
N ARG A 314 17.17 -11.37 -0.71
CA ARG A 314 17.84 -12.64 -1.04
C ARG A 314 17.42 -13.13 -2.42
N GLU A 315 18.34 -13.65 -3.20
CA GLU A 315 18.00 -14.51 -4.34
C GLU A 315 17.79 -15.94 -3.82
N ILE A 316 16.70 -16.57 -4.23
CA ILE A 316 16.38 -17.96 -3.92
C ILE A 316 16.05 -18.72 -5.21
N GLU A 317 16.24 -20.03 -5.17
CA GLU A 317 15.84 -20.93 -6.24
C GLU A 317 14.81 -21.92 -5.69
N ILE A 318 13.61 -21.92 -6.27
CA ILE A 318 12.54 -22.87 -5.96
C ILE A 318 12.73 -24.09 -6.85
N PRO A 319 13.01 -25.28 -6.28
CA PRO A 319 13.27 -26.48 -7.06
C PRO A 319 11.98 -27.01 -7.71
N ALA A 320 12.11 -27.78 -8.79
CA ALA A 320 10.99 -28.53 -9.35
C ALA A 320 10.63 -29.73 -8.44
N ALA A 321 9.87 -29.47 -7.38
CA ALA A 321 9.46 -30.44 -6.37
C ALA A 321 8.03 -30.15 -5.88
N ALA A 322 7.42 -31.07 -5.13
CA ALA A 322 6.08 -30.86 -4.57
C ALA A 322 6.07 -29.80 -3.44
N ALA A 323 7.14 -29.73 -2.65
CA ALA A 323 7.27 -28.80 -1.55
C ALA A 323 8.72 -28.34 -1.37
N HIS A 324 8.89 -27.18 -0.74
CA HIS A 324 10.17 -26.60 -0.37
C HIS A 324 10.05 -25.82 0.95
N THR A 325 11.16 -25.58 1.65
CA THR A 325 11.16 -24.85 2.91
C THR A 325 12.20 -23.74 2.88
N LEU A 326 11.81 -22.55 3.34
CA LEU A 326 12.69 -21.40 3.47
C LEU A 326 12.81 -20.99 4.93
N ASP A 327 14.04 -20.96 5.45
CA ASP A 327 14.34 -20.46 6.79
C ASP A 327 14.72 -18.98 6.76
N LEU A 328 13.95 -18.17 7.46
CA LEU A 328 14.05 -16.72 7.46
C LEU A 328 14.11 -16.21 8.90
N THR A 329 15.22 -15.56 9.27
CA THR A 329 15.38 -14.91 10.57
C THR A 329 15.34 -13.40 10.36
N LEU A 330 14.41 -12.71 11.02
CA LEU A 330 14.21 -11.28 10.87
C LEU A 330 15.23 -10.49 11.71
N GLU A 331 15.75 -9.40 11.14
CA GLU A 331 16.74 -8.54 11.79
C GLU A 331 16.10 -7.24 12.26
N ARG A 332 15.93 -7.10 13.57
CA ARG A 332 15.46 -5.86 14.20
C ARG A 332 16.63 -4.92 14.44
N TRP A 333 16.57 -3.69 13.91
CA TRP A 333 17.63 -2.71 14.12
C TRP A 333 17.38 -1.81 15.34
N ILE A 334 16.11 -1.66 15.75
CA ILE A 334 15.72 -0.98 16.99
C ILE A 334 14.58 -1.71 17.71
N ASP A 335 14.73 -1.83 19.02
CA ASP A 335 13.71 -2.34 19.93
C ASP A 335 13.28 -1.19 20.86
N THR A 336 12.23 -0.45 20.45
CA THR A 336 11.73 0.72 21.18
C THR A 336 11.15 0.34 22.55
N ALA A 337 10.70 -0.92 22.71
CA ALA A 337 10.15 -1.42 23.96
C ALA A 337 11.21 -1.46 25.07
N ARG A 338 12.51 -1.59 24.73
CA ARG A 338 13.62 -1.45 25.71
C ARG A 338 13.74 -0.06 26.32
N TYR A 339 13.10 0.93 25.69
CA TYR A 339 13.02 2.31 26.15
C TYR A 339 11.63 2.65 26.70
N GLY A 340 10.76 1.64 26.86
CA GLY A 340 9.39 1.76 27.35
C GLY A 340 8.36 2.19 26.30
N PHE A 341 8.75 2.32 25.04
CA PHE A 341 7.89 2.81 23.95
C PHE A 341 7.30 1.67 23.11
N TYR A 342 5.97 1.65 23.01
CA TYR A 342 5.18 0.68 22.25
C TYR A 342 4.46 1.38 21.10
N SER A 343 4.65 0.86 19.89
CA SER A 343 4.12 1.46 18.66
C SER A 343 2.63 1.18 18.49
N GLY A 344 1.91 2.12 17.89
CA GLY A 344 0.57 1.87 17.41
C GLY A 344 0.17 2.73 16.23
N ASP A 345 -0.84 2.24 15.55
CA ASP A 345 -1.59 2.95 14.53
C ASP A 345 -3.04 2.96 14.98
N HIS A 346 -3.54 4.15 15.31
CA HIS A 346 -4.87 4.28 15.90
C HIS A 346 -5.96 4.55 14.86
N HIS A 347 -5.65 4.52 13.56
CA HIS A 347 -6.62 4.74 12.49
C HIS A 347 -6.45 3.72 11.36
N ILE A 348 -7.18 2.61 11.46
CA ILE A 348 -7.21 1.53 10.48
C ILE A 348 -8.67 1.20 10.15
N HIS A 349 -8.98 0.89 8.91
CA HIS A 349 -10.28 0.40 8.47
C HIS A 349 -10.18 -1.01 7.93
N ALA A 350 -11.18 -1.83 8.26
CA ALA A 350 -11.35 -3.19 7.76
C ALA A 350 -12.54 -3.34 6.79
N ALA A 351 -13.40 -2.33 6.66
CA ALA A 351 -14.45 -2.26 5.64
C ALA A 351 -14.67 -0.81 5.17
N GLY A 352 -15.57 -0.60 4.21
CA GLY A 352 -15.98 0.74 3.74
C GLY A 352 -15.06 1.46 2.75
N CYS A 353 -13.72 1.24 2.77
CA CYS A 353 -12.75 1.95 1.92
C CYS A 353 -12.78 1.58 0.42
N ALA A 354 -13.80 0.84 -0.04
CA ALA A 354 -13.93 0.26 -1.37
C ALA A 354 -12.88 -0.79 -1.77
N HIS A 355 -11.79 -0.98 -1.01
CA HIS A 355 -10.76 -1.99 -1.32
C HIS A 355 -11.14 -3.45 -1.04
N TYR A 356 -12.20 -3.71 -0.28
CA TYR A 356 -12.57 -5.06 0.17
C TYR A 356 -14.10 -5.27 0.21
N THR A 357 -14.87 -4.42 -0.47
CA THR A 357 -16.34 -4.42 -0.39
C THR A 357 -16.96 -5.68 -1.00
N SER A 358 -16.46 -6.14 -2.14
CA SER A 358 -16.98 -7.34 -2.80
C SER A 358 -15.84 -8.30 -3.12
N PRO A 359 -15.94 -9.57 -2.65
CA PRO A 359 -17.18 -10.26 -2.27
C PRO A 359 -17.53 -10.33 -0.76
N THR A 360 -16.76 -9.70 0.14
CA THR A 360 -16.83 -10.00 1.59
C THR A 360 -17.37 -8.89 2.50
N GLU A 361 -17.82 -7.74 1.97
CA GLU A 361 -18.22 -6.54 2.75
C GLU A 361 -17.15 -6.06 3.75
N GLY A 362 -15.86 -6.28 3.44
CA GLY A 362 -14.74 -6.01 4.32
C GLY A 362 -13.79 -7.19 4.49
N VAL A 363 -12.84 -7.05 5.41
CA VAL A 363 -11.96 -8.12 5.89
C VAL A 363 -12.23 -8.40 7.36
N GLY A 364 -11.93 -9.64 7.78
CA GLY A 364 -12.16 -10.07 9.16
C GLY A 364 -11.06 -9.60 10.12
N PRO A 365 -11.30 -9.68 11.44
CA PRO A 365 -10.30 -9.34 12.44
C PRO A 365 -9.00 -10.16 12.35
N GLU A 366 -9.08 -11.43 11.96
CA GLU A 366 -7.92 -12.32 11.72
C GLU A 366 -6.98 -11.77 10.64
N ASP A 367 -7.55 -11.30 9.52
CA ASP A 367 -6.80 -10.71 8.41
C ASP A 367 -6.16 -9.38 8.83
N MET A 368 -6.89 -8.56 9.59
CA MET A 368 -6.37 -7.27 10.06
C MET A 368 -5.28 -7.45 11.12
N PHE A 369 -5.42 -8.43 12.02
CA PHE A 369 -4.38 -8.76 12.99
C PHE A 369 -3.09 -9.16 12.31
N ARG A 370 -3.18 -9.90 11.21
CA ARG A 370 -2.02 -10.28 10.39
C ARG A 370 -1.30 -9.06 9.82
N GLN A 371 -2.03 -8.03 9.39
CA GLN A 371 -1.46 -6.75 8.96
C GLN A 371 -0.72 -6.07 10.12
N VAL A 372 -1.38 -5.91 11.27
CA VAL A 372 -0.82 -5.24 12.46
C VAL A 372 0.43 -5.95 12.96
N LYS A 373 0.36 -7.28 13.14
CA LYS A 373 1.48 -8.10 13.62
C LYS A 373 2.62 -8.16 12.60
N GLY A 374 2.29 -8.20 11.31
CA GLY A 374 3.27 -8.28 10.21
C GLY A 374 4.01 -6.99 9.96
N GLU A 375 3.42 -5.86 10.35
CA GLU A 375 4.09 -4.56 10.39
C GLU A 375 4.73 -4.27 11.75
N GLY A 376 4.77 -5.24 12.67
CA GLY A 376 5.49 -5.11 13.94
C GLY A 376 4.88 -4.10 14.92
N LEU A 377 3.60 -3.76 14.74
CA LEU A 377 2.87 -2.87 15.65
C LEU A 377 2.57 -3.55 16.99
N ASN A 378 2.54 -2.76 18.06
CA ASN A 378 2.04 -3.21 19.36
C ASN A 378 0.53 -2.98 19.52
N VAL A 379 -0.03 -1.94 18.89
CA VAL A 379 -1.46 -1.63 18.93
C VAL A 379 -1.97 -1.27 17.53
N GLY A 380 -3.03 -1.92 17.09
CA GLY A 380 -3.83 -1.49 15.93
C GLY A 380 -5.25 -1.17 16.36
N CYS A 381 -5.72 0.04 16.06
CA CYS A 381 -7.12 0.41 16.29
C CYS A 381 -7.89 0.37 14.97
N VAL A 382 -8.82 -0.57 14.86
CA VAL A 382 -9.73 -0.66 13.72
C VAL A 382 -10.93 0.24 13.98
N LEU A 383 -11.00 1.36 13.29
CA LEU A 383 -12.07 2.33 13.42
C LEU A 383 -13.22 1.97 12.49
N THR A 384 -14.34 1.63 13.10
CA THR A 384 -15.60 1.36 12.40
C THR A 384 -16.22 2.69 12.02
N TRP A 385 -16.67 2.81 10.77
CA TRP A 385 -17.14 4.07 10.20
C TRP A 385 -18.40 3.88 9.33
N GLY A 386 -19.06 4.97 8.94
CA GLY A 386 -20.41 5.00 8.38
C GLY A 386 -20.68 3.97 7.27
N PRO A 387 -19.91 3.95 6.16
CA PRO A 387 -20.16 3.06 5.02
C PRO A 387 -20.23 1.56 5.34
N CYS A 388 -19.62 1.13 6.44
CA CYS A 388 -19.61 -0.28 6.85
C CYS A 388 -19.97 -0.47 8.33
N PHE A 389 -20.62 0.54 8.94
CA PHE A 389 -20.83 0.59 10.38
C PHE A 389 -21.55 -0.66 10.89
N ARG A 390 -22.64 -1.03 10.21
CA ARG A 390 -23.46 -2.21 10.54
C ARG A 390 -22.67 -3.51 10.51
N TYR A 391 -21.88 -3.73 9.47
CA TYR A 391 -21.10 -4.96 9.32
C TYR A 391 -19.95 -5.01 10.32
N GLN A 392 -19.09 -3.99 10.38
CA GLN A 392 -17.87 -4.07 11.21
C GLN A 392 -18.15 -3.97 12.71
N ARG A 393 -19.24 -3.32 13.12
CA ARG A 393 -19.63 -3.20 14.53
C ARG A 393 -19.83 -4.56 15.21
N GLN A 394 -20.15 -5.62 14.47
CA GLN A 394 -20.29 -6.97 15.03
C GLN A 394 -18.98 -7.50 15.66
N PHE A 395 -17.83 -6.96 15.27
CA PHE A 395 -16.52 -7.32 15.81
C PHE A 395 -16.12 -6.48 17.03
N PHE A 396 -16.91 -5.49 17.43
CA PHE A 396 -16.59 -4.65 18.56
C PHE A 396 -16.72 -5.40 19.89
N GLN A 397 -15.73 -5.22 20.77
CA GLN A 397 -15.87 -5.47 22.20
C GLN A 397 -15.14 -4.39 23.01
N PRO A 398 -15.53 -4.15 24.29
CA PRO A 398 -14.92 -3.11 25.12
C PRO A 398 -13.42 -3.30 25.38
N GLN A 399 -12.95 -4.55 25.32
CA GLN A 399 -11.54 -4.92 25.51
C GLN A 399 -10.87 -5.16 24.14
N PRO A 400 -9.53 -5.23 24.06
CA PRO A 400 -8.87 -5.78 22.88
C PRO A 400 -9.43 -7.16 22.51
N LEU A 401 -9.43 -7.49 21.22
CA LEU A 401 -9.96 -8.77 20.72
C LEU A 401 -9.22 -9.97 21.32
N ASP A 402 -9.93 -11.08 21.51
CA ASP A 402 -9.37 -12.30 22.11
C ASP A 402 -8.24 -12.91 21.28
N LEU A 403 -8.21 -12.64 19.97
CA LEU A 403 -7.12 -13.00 19.06
C LEU A 403 -5.81 -12.23 19.33
N SER A 404 -5.87 -11.16 20.12
CA SER A 404 -4.71 -10.34 20.46
C SER A 404 -3.66 -11.16 21.22
N GLU A 405 -2.40 -10.81 21.00
CA GLU A 405 -1.27 -11.38 21.71
C GLU A 405 -0.82 -10.45 22.84
N PRO A 406 -0.05 -10.94 23.83
CA PRO A 406 0.32 -10.13 24.99
C PRO A 406 0.94 -8.77 24.66
N LEU A 407 1.69 -8.64 23.56
CA LEU A 407 2.34 -7.39 23.14
C LEU A 407 1.87 -6.86 21.78
N THR A 408 0.82 -7.46 21.19
CA THR A 408 0.21 -7.01 19.94
C THR A 408 -1.30 -7.07 20.09
N LEU A 409 -1.90 -5.91 20.23
CA LEU A 409 -3.32 -5.72 20.51
C LEU A 409 -4.05 -5.25 19.25
N LEU A 410 -5.22 -5.82 19.00
CA LEU A 410 -6.17 -5.32 18.00
C LEU A 410 -7.46 -4.95 18.72
N LYS A 411 -7.90 -3.69 18.58
CA LYS A 411 -9.17 -3.24 19.16
C LYS A 411 -10.00 -2.52 18.12
N TYR A 412 -11.31 -2.75 18.15
CA TYR A 412 -12.27 -2.02 17.35
C TYR A 412 -12.83 -0.84 18.13
N ASP A 413 -12.94 0.31 17.47
CA ASP A 413 -13.45 1.57 17.99
C ASP A 413 -14.14 2.35 16.84
N ILE A 414 -14.32 3.68 16.92
CA ILE A 414 -15.07 4.47 15.91
C ILE A 414 -14.20 5.58 15.31
N GLU A 415 -14.32 5.75 13.99
CA GLU A 415 -14.07 7.03 13.33
C GLU A 415 -15.45 7.61 12.99
N VAL A 416 -15.73 8.83 13.47
CA VAL A 416 -16.96 9.54 13.11
C VAL A 416 -16.77 10.12 11.70
N SER A 417 -16.92 9.26 10.71
CA SER A 417 -16.99 9.58 9.28
C SER A 417 -18.21 8.88 8.67
N GLY A 418 -18.96 9.58 7.81
CA GLY A 418 -20.22 9.03 7.29
C GLY A 418 -21.38 9.03 8.29
N PHE A 419 -21.20 9.63 9.47
CA PHE A 419 -22.24 9.82 10.49
C PHE A 419 -22.87 11.22 10.40
N GLY A 420 -23.98 11.44 11.10
CA GLY A 420 -24.58 12.77 11.23
C GLY A 420 -23.60 13.84 11.76
N SER A 421 -22.62 13.44 12.59
CA SER A 421 -21.69 14.35 13.28
C SER A 421 -20.43 14.72 12.48
N GLN A 422 -20.29 14.25 11.25
CA GLN A 422 -19.06 14.43 10.46
C GLN A 422 -18.86 15.85 9.88
N ALA A 423 -19.89 16.69 9.90
CA ALA A 423 -19.94 17.91 9.10
C ALA A 423 -18.81 18.93 9.42
N LEU A 424 -18.30 18.91 10.65
CA LEU A 424 -17.20 19.77 11.10
C LEU A 424 -15.87 19.04 11.32
N GLY A 425 -15.77 17.82 10.78
CA GLY A 425 -14.56 17.02 10.79
C GLY A 425 -14.82 15.56 11.11
N HIS A 426 -13.87 14.71 10.72
CA HIS A 426 -13.83 13.33 11.17
C HIS A 426 -12.99 13.22 12.44
N VAL A 427 -13.47 12.42 13.39
CA VAL A 427 -12.82 12.25 14.70
C VAL A 427 -12.65 10.78 15.06
N CYS A 428 -11.50 10.47 15.61
CA CYS A 428 -11.15 9.17 16.18
C CYS A 428 -11.66 9.13 17.64
N LEU A 429 -12.48 8.14 17.97
CA LEU A 429 -12.95 7.87 19.32
C LEU A 429 -12.34 6.54 19.79
N LEU A 430 -11.38 6.58 20.72
CA LEU A 430 -10.62 5.41 21.17
C LEU A 430 -11.06 4.94 22.56
N ASN A 431 -10.90 3.64 22.83
CA ASN A 431 -11.19 3.02 24.11
C ASN A 431 -12.68 3.12 24.52
N LEU A 432 -13.58 2.96 23.55
CA LEU A 432 -15.02 2.94 23.80
C LEU A 432 -15.43 1.65 24.52
N LYS A 433 -16.48 1.77 25.34
CA LYS A 433 -17.20 0.66 25.98
C LYS A 433 -18.49 0.32 25.24
N ASP A 434 -19.08 1.30 24.56
CA ASP A 434 -20.23 1.15 23.69
C ASP A 434 -20.05 2.03 22.45
N GLN A 435 -20.42 1.48 21.29
CA GLN A 435 -20.41 2.15 19.99
C GLN A 435 -21.77 2.75 19.61
N THR A 436 -22.80 2.58 20.45
CA THR A 436 -24.15 3.08 20.21
C THR A 436 -24.28 4.49 20.78
N TYR A 437 -24.25 5.50 19.93
CA TYR A 437 -24.57 6.85 20.39
C TYR A 437 -26.02 6.90 20.89
N PRO A 438 -26.32 7.56 22.03
CA PRO A 438 -27.68 7.66 22.56
C PRO A 438 -28.68 8.21 21.54
N GLY A 439 -29.80 7.52 21.34
CA GLY A 439 -30.82 7.89 20.37
C GLY A 439 -30.51 7.52 18.91
N SER A 440 -29.34 6.93 18.63
CA SER A 440 -28.99 6.51 17.25
C SER A 440 -29.68 5.24 16.77
N ASN A 441 -30.32 4.50 17.67
CA ASN A 441 -30.89 3.18 17.40
C ASN A 441 -29.88 2.21 16.73
N GLY A 442 -28.58 2.46 16.94
CA GLY A 442 -27.50 1.67 16.34
C GLY A 442 -27.30 1.91 14.85
N LEU A 443 -27.79 3.02 14.30
CA LEU A 443 -27.62 3.42 12.90
C LEU A 443 -26.65 4.59 12.79
N GLU A 444 -25.90 4.64 11.71
CA GLU A 444 -24.90 5.68 11.43
C GLU A 444 -25.51 7.05 11.09
N THR A 445 -26.76 7.08 10.62
CA THR A 445 -27.44 8.29 10.11
C THR A 445 -28.59 8.80 10.98
N GLU A 446 -28.92 8.12 12.09
CA GLU A 446 -30.03 8.50 12.97
C GLU A 446 -29.51 8.96 14.33
N GLY A 447 -30.13 9.98 14.93
CA GLY A 447 -29.87 10.39 16.32
C GLY A 447 -28.50 11.01 16.63
N TRP A 448 -27.54 10.97 15.69
CA TRP A 448 -26.24 11.62 15.83
C TRP A 448 -26.37 13.16 15.76
N PRO A 449 -25.65 13.91 16.62
CA PRO A 449 -25.50 15.36 16.51
C PRO A 449 -24.97 15.79 15.15
N THR A 450 -25.12 17.05 14.77
CA THR A 450 -24.63 17.55 13.46
C THR A 450 -23.18 18.06 13.47
N TRP A 451 -22.52 18.07 14.63
CA TRP A 451 -21.12 18.48 14.80
C TRP A 451 -20.38 17.57 15.79
N THR A 452 -19.07 17.76 15.95
CA THR A 452 -18.18 16.77 16.58
C THR A 452 -18.12 16.87 18.11
N VAL A 453 -18.21 18.06 18.70
CA VAL A 453 -18.04 18.23 20.16
C VAL A 453 -18.90 17.31 21.04
N PRO A 454 -20.20 17.08 20.78
CA PRO A 454 -21.03 16.24 21.64
C PRO A 454 -20.62 14.76 21.57
N VAL A 455 -20.19 14.26 20.39
CA VAL A 455 -19.71 12.88 20.25
C VAL A 455 -18.33 12.70 20.90
N LEU A 456 -17.48 13.73 20.86
CA LEU A 456 -16.23 13.74 21.61
C LEU A 456 -16.50 13.67 23.12
N ARG A 457 -17.44 14.46 23.64
CA ARG A 457 -17.84 14.43 25.05
C ARG A 457 -18.41 13.07 25.45
N TRP A 458 -19.26 12.47 24.62
CA TRP A 458 -19.77 11.12 24.83
C TRP A 458 -18.66 10.06 24.94
N CYS A 459 -17.62 10.15 24.11
CA CYS A 459 -16.43 9.30 24.23
C CYS A 459 -15.73 9.52 25.59
N LYS A 460 -15.58 10.77 26.03
CA LYS A 460 -14.99 11.10 27.34
C LYS A 460 -15.77 10.52 28.52
N GLU A 461 -17.10 10.55 28.47
CA GLU A 461 -17.96 9.98 29.51
C GLU A 461 -17.75 8.47 29.69
N GLN A 462 -17.28 7.78 28.65
CA GLN A 462 -16.93 6.36 28.72
C GLN A 462 -15.51 6.11 29.27
N GLY A 463 -14.69 7.16 29.42
CA GLY A 463 -13.26 7.07 29.72
C GLY A 463 -12.39 6.91 28.46
N GLY A 464 -12.92 7.30 27.29
CA GLY A 464 -12.21 7.22 26.02
C GLY A 464 -11.28 8.42 25.75
N VAL A 465 -10.53 8.30 24.65
CA VAL A 465 -9.58 9.31 24.16
C VAL A 465 -9.95 9.72 22.75
N THR A 466 -9.78 10.99 22.45
CA THR A 466 -10.38 11.63 21.28
C THR A 466 -9.38 12.45 20.48
N GLY A 467 -9.53 12.47 19.16
CA GLY A 467 -8.75 13.34 18.30
C GLY A 467 -9.34 13.49 16.91
N TYR A 468 -8.84 14.46 16.15
CA TYR A 468 -9.23 14.66 14.74
C TYR A 468 -8.37 13.83 13.80
N ALA A 469 -9.03 13.11 12.89
CA ALA A 469 -8.40 12.33 11.83
C ALA A 469 -7.98 13.20 10.64
N HIS A 470 -7.05 12.70 9.80
CA HIS A 470 -6.59 13.28 8.52
C HIS A 470 -6.67 14.80 8.50
N SER A 471 -6.01 15.41 9.50
CA SER A 471 -6.39 16.72 10.04
C SER A 471 -6.29 17.87 9.05
N ALA A 472 -5.47 17.75 8.01
CA ALA A 472 -5.35 18.76 6.95
C ALA A 472 -6.39 18.65 5.83
N SER A 473 -7.29 17.67 5.84
CA SER A 473 -8.36 17.55 4.85
C SER A 473 -9.25 18.80 4.82
N GLY A 474 -9.13 19.62 3.77
CA GLY A 474 -9.85 20.90 3.64
C GLY A 474 -9.16 22.10 4.28
N LEU A 475 -7.91 21.93 4.75
CA LEU A 475 -7.08 23.01 5.28
C LEU A 475 -6.09 23.56 4.23
N TRP A 476 -6.42 23.42 2.96
CA TRP A 476 -5.65 24.00 1.86
C TRP A 476 -5.77 25.52 1.84
N ILE A 477 -4.70 26.18 1.41
CA ILE A 477 -4.71 27.60 1.10
C ILE A 477 -4.89 27.69 -0.42
N ASP A 478 -6.05 28.15 -0.86
CA ASP A 478 -6.21 28.65 -2.24
C ASP A 478 -5.77 30.10 -2.23
N GLU A 479 -4.62 30.41 -2.85
CA GLU A 479 -3.96 31.70 -2.66
C GLU A 479 -4.82 32.87 -3.15
N GLU A 480 -5.57 32.66 -4.24
CA GLU A 480 -6.47 33.66 -4.81
C GLU A 480 -7.70 33.88 -3.93
N SER A 481 -8.37 32.82 -3.51
CA SER A 481 -9.56 32.90 -2.65
C SER A 481 -9.22 33.47 -1.27
N ALA A 482 -8.11 33.02 -0.67
CA ALA A 482 -7.63 33.55 0.61
C ALA A 482 -7.29 35.05 0.52
N SER A 483 -6.62 35.47 -0.56
CA SER A 483 -6.28 36.87 -0.78
C SER A 483 -7.52 37.75 -1.01
N LYS A 484 -8.50 37.26 -1.79
CA LYS A 484 -9.78 37.95 -1.99
C LYS A 484 -10.57 38.09 -0.69
N ARG A 485 -10.62 37.04 0.15
CA ARG A 485 -11.24 37.11 1.47
C ARG A 485 -10.56 38.14 2.37
N LEU A 486 -9.22 38.17 2.35
CA LEU A 486 -8.45 39.12 3.16
C LEU A 486 -8.69 40.56 2.70
N LEU A 487 -8.66 40.81 1.39
CA LEU A 487 -8.95 42.11 0.79
C LEU A 487 -10.37 42.56 1.12
N ALA A 488 -11.38 41.72 0.86
CA ALA A 488 -12.78 42.03 1.16
C ALA A 488 -13.04 42.31 2.66
N ARG A 489 -12.20 41.78 3.55
CA ARG A 489 -12.30 42.00 5.00
C ARG A 489 -11.64 43.29 5.46
N LEU A 490 -10.55 43.72 4.81
CA LEU A 490 -9.68 44.79 5.31
C LEU A 490 -9.72 46.07 4.46
N ASP A 491 -10.00 45.99 3.16
CA ASP A 491 -10.17 47.13 2.27
C ASP A 491 -11.49 47.85 2.62
N ARG A 492 -11.38 48.82 3.52
CA ARG A 492 -12.51 49.64 3.99
C ARG A 492 -12.74 50.82 3.05
N SER A 493 -11.69 51.24 2.35
CA SER A 493 -11.73 52.34 1.40
C SER A 493 -12.41 51.97 0.07
N GLY A 494 -12.38 50.68 -0.29
CA GLY A 494 -12.90 50.14 -1.55
C GLY A 494 -12.01 50.43 -2.76
N ASP A 495 -10.72 50.73 -2.55
CA ASP A 495 -9.78 51.07 -3.62
C ASP A 495 -9.10 49.84 -4.25
N GLY A 496 -9.41 48.64 -3.75
CA GLY A 496 -8.86 47.38 -4.22
C GLY A 496 -7.48 47.05 -3.66
N GLN A 497 -7.01 47.79 -2.65
CA GLN A 497 -5.76 47.55 -1.94
C GLN A 497 -5.98 47.55 -0.43
N ILE A 498 -5.00 47.04 0.32
CA ILE A 498 -4.99 47.16 1.79
C ILE A 498 -3.88 48.13 2.16
N SER A 499 -4.23 49.33 2.58
CA SER A 499 -3.28 50.29 3.13
C SER A 499 -2.71 49.83 4.49
N ARG A 500 -1.61 50.44 4.94
CA ARG A 500 -1.01 50.13 6.25
C ARG A 500 -1.97 50.40 7.41
N GLU A 501 -2.83 51.41 7.29
CA GLU A 501 -3.85 51.74 8.29
C GLU A 501 -4.97 50.69 8.31
N GLU A 502 -5.40 50.22 7.14
CA GLU A 502 -6.38 49.13 7.00
C GLU A 502 -5.85 47.78 7.50
N ALA A 503 -4.59 47.49 7.21
CA ALA A 503 -3.92 46.31 7.73
C ALA A 503 -3.88 46.32 9.27
N GLY A 504 -3.54 47.46 9.89
CA GLY A 504 -3.59 47.63 11.34
C GLY A 504 -2.94 46.48 12.12
N ALA A 505 -3.72 45.81 12.98
CA ALA A 505 -3.32 44.62 13.74
C ALA A 505 -3.83 43.30 13.14
N ALA A 506 -4.22 43.30 11.86
CA ALA A 506 -4.73 42.10 11.20
C ALA A 506 -3.63 41.04 11.04
N LEU A 507 -4.05 39.77 11.04
CA LEU A 507 -3.19 38.64 10.72
C LEU A 507 -3.00 38.56 9.20
N LEU A 508 -1.85 39.05 8.73
CA LEU A 508 -1.42 38.97 7.34
C LEU A 508 -0.55 37.72 7.13
N PRO A 509 -0.50 37.15 5.90
CA PRO A 509 0.33 35.97 5.59
C PRO A 509 1.84 36.21 5.77
N ALA A 510 2.28 37.46 5.75
CA ALA A 510 3.65 37.90 6.05
C ALA A 510 3.63 39.36 6.60
N PRO A 511 4.72 39.87 7.17
CA PRO A 511 4.81 41.29 7.53
C PRO A 511 4.49 42.21 6.35
N TYR A 512 3.76 43.31 6.59
CA TYR A 512 3.27 44.24 5.56
C TYR A 512 4.34 44.60 4.53
N ASP A 513 5.51 45.04 4.98
CA ASP A 513 6.63 45.48 4.11
C ASP A 513 7.25 44.36 3.27
N GLN A 514 6.99 43.09 3.60
CA GLN A 514 7.40 41.94 2.79
C GLN A 514 6.35 41.56 1.75
N ILE A 515 5.11 42.03 1.95
CA ILE A 515 4.02 41.85 0.99
C ILE A 515 4.06 42.96 -0.05
N ASP A 516 4.20 44.22 0.40
CA ASP A 516 4.36 45.43 -0.41
C ASP A 516 5.73 45.42 -1.13
N ALA A 517 5.81 44.59 -2.17
CA ALA A 517 7.05 44.29 -2.88
C ALA A 517 7.47 45.45 -3.78
N ASP A 518 6.49 46.19 -4.33
CA ASP A 518 6.73 47.37 -5.15
C ASP A 518 6.86 48.68 -4.35
N ARG A 519 6.56 48.64 -3.04
CA ARG A 519 6.61 49.78 -2.11
C ARG A 519 5.62 50.89 -2.49
N SER A 520 4.49 50.53 -3.07
CA SER A 520 3.41 51.45 -3.42
C SER A 520 2.68 51.99 -2.19
N GLY A 521 2.83 51.33 -1.03
CA GLY A 521 2.16 51.72 0.20
C GLY A 521 0.77 51.11 0.37
N GLY A 522 0.31 50.27 -0.56
CA GLY A 522 -0.94 49.50 -0.49
C GLY A 522 -0.73 48.07 -0.97
N LEU A 523 -1.27 47.09 -0.26
CA LEU A 523 -1.15 45.69 -0.65
C LEU A 523 -2.17 45.37 -1.75
N SER A 524 -1.68 45.15 -2.97
CA SER A 524 -2.52 44.73 -4.10
C SER A 524 -2.93 43.26 -3.99
N LEU A 525 -3.99 42.87 -4.71
CA LEU A 525 -4.40 41.46 -4.81
C LEU A 525 -3.25 40.55 -5.28
N ALA A 526 -2.47 40.99 -6.26
CA ALA A 526 -1.36 40.21 -6.81
C ALA A 526 -0.26 39.94 -5.76
N GLU A 527 0.08 40.94 -4.94
CA GLU A 527 1.05 40.80 -3.87
C GLU A 527 0.54 39.91 -2.73
N LEU A 528 -0.75 40.05 -2.39
CA LEU A 528 -1.40 39.17 -1.42
C LEU A 528 -1.37 37.71 -1.89
N VAL A 529 -1.67 37.45 -3.17
CA VAL A 529 -1.62 36.09 -3.76
C VAL A 529 -0.21 35.54 -3.70
N ALA A 530 0.78 36.32 -4.13
CA ALA A 530 2.18 35.91 -4.07
C ALA A 530 2.65 35.65 -2.62
N SER A 531 2.15 36.41 -1.65
CA SER A 531 2.44 36.21 -0.23
C SER A 531 1.79 34.95 0.34
N HIS A 532 0.51 34.68 0.02
CA HIS A 532 -0.16 33.43 0.39
C HIS A 532 0.56 32.21 -0.19
N ALA A 533 1.02 32.27 -1.44
CA ALA A 533 1.79 31.19 -2.07
C ALA A 533 3.08 30.89 -1.30
N ARG A 534 3.80 31.94 -0.84
CA ARG A 534 4.99 31.78 -0.01
C ARG A 534 4.64 31.23 1.38
N ALA A 535 3.58 31.73 1.99
CA ALA A 535 3.16 31.34 3.34
C ALA A 535 2.67 29.88 3.40
N ALA A 536 2.02 29.40 2.34
CA ALA A 536 1.51 28.03 2.24
C ALA A 536 2.60 26.95 2.35
N GLU A 537 3.86 27.31 2.10
CA GLU A 537 5.03 26.43 2.21
C GLU A 537 5.86 26.67 3.48
N GLN A 538 5.37 27.53 4.39
CA GLN A 538 6.07 27.89 5.63
C GLN A 538 5.32 27.39 6.86
N LEU A 539 6.08 27.15 7.92
CA LEU A 539 5.57 26.76 9.23
C LEU A 539 6.21 27.61 10.33
N PRO A 540 5.44 28.05 11.32
CA PRO A 540 4.00 28.30 11.21
C PRO A 540 3.75 29.54 10.33
N ASN A 541 2.54 29.68 9.81
CA ASN A 541 2.11 30.80 8.98
C ASN A 541 0.70 31.26 9.39
N LEU A 542 0.34 32.49 9.04
CA LEU A 542 -0.95 33.10 9.38
C LEU A 542 -1.95 33.11 8.21
N ALA A 543 -1.64 32.40 7.13
CA ALA A 543 -2.56 32.26 6.01
C ALA A 543 -3.74 31.38 6.45
N ILE A 544 -4.95 31.94 6.42
CA ILE A 544 -6.17 31.24 6.83
C ILE A 544 -6.60 30.33 5.69
N PRO A 545 -6.66 29.00 5.92
CA PRO A 545 -7.08 28.06 4.88
C PRO A 545 -8.58 28.15 4.61
N GLU A 546 -9.05 27.42 3.60
CA GLU A 546 -10.47 27.41 3.21
C GLU A 546 -11.41 26.85 4.29
N MET A 547 -10.94 25.90 5.11
CA MET A 547 -11.75 25.19 6.12
C MET A 547 -13.05 24.61 5.53
N ASN A 548 -12.94 23.91 4.40
CA ASN A 548 -14.08 23.46 3.58
C ASN A 548 -14.09 21.94 3.32
N GLY A 549 -13.49 21.15 4.21
CA GLY A 549 -13.35 19.71 4.04
C GLY A 549 -13.87 18.90 5.22
N VAL A 550 -13.10 17.91 5.64
CA VAL A 550 -13.48 16.93 6.68
C VAL A 550 -12.39 16.71 7.75
N GLY A 551 -11.34 17.53 7.73
CA GLY A 551 -10.26 17.48 8.71
C GLY A 551 -10.62 18.23 9.99
N ALA A 552 -9.63 18.93 10.57
CA ALA A 552 -9.71 19.53 11.90
C ALA A 552 -10.47 20.88 11.97
N MET A 553 -11.69 20.97 11.42
CA MET A 553 -12.40 22.25 11.26
C MET A 553 -12.98 22.80 12.58
N GLU A 554 -13.54 21.96 13.45
CA GLU A 554 -14.05 22.36 14.78
C GLU A 554 -13.01 22.22 15.90
N LEU A 555 -11.75 21.90 15.57
CA LEU A 555 -10.69 21.67 16.55
C LEU A 555 -10.55 22.78 17.60
N PRO A 556 -10.56 24.10 17.27
CA PRO A 556 -10.44 25.14 18.28
C PRO A 556 -11.51 25.09 19.37
N VAL A 557 -12.75 24.73 19.01
CA VAL A 557 -13.87 24.60 19.95
C VAL A 557 -13.68 23.35 20.80
N ALA A 558 -13.39 22.21 20.18
CA ALA A 558 -13.20 20.94 20.88
C ALA A 558 -12.04 20.98 21.89
N VAL A 559 -10.97 21.69 21.56
CA VAL A 559 -9.82 21.89 22.45
C VAL A 559 -10.17 22.83 23.61
N ALA A 560 -10.89 23.93 23.34
CA ALA A 560 -11.34 24.85 24.39
C ALA A 560 -12.30 24.18 25.39
N GLU A 561 -13.16 23.29 24.90
CA GLU A 561 -14.07 22.46 25.71
C GLU A 561 -13.35 21.33 26.47
N GLY A 562 -12.06 21.09 26.21
CA GLY A 562 -11.28 20.03 26.86
C GLY A 562 -11.67 18.61 26.44
N VAL A 563 -12.34 18.45 25.29
CA VAL A 563 -12.82 17.16 24.79
C VAL A 563 -12.00 16.60 23.64
N CYS A 564 -10.89 17.25 23.25
CA CYS A 564 -9.95 16.77 22.25
C CYS A 564 -8.55 16.58 22.87
N ASP A 565 -7.99 15.37 22.75
CA ASP A 565 -6.69 15.03 23.34
C ASP A 565 -5.53 15.15 22.35
N PHE A 566 -5.78 14.80 21.10
CA PHE A 566 -4.75 14.82 20.07
C PHE A 566 -5.26 15.31 18.71
N ILE A 567 -4.33 15.76 17.87
CA ILE A 567 -4.50 15.95 16.44
C ILE A 567 -3.71 14.86 15.72
N SER A 568 -4.35 14.18 14.77
CA SER A 568 -3.66 13.20 13.95
C SER A 568 -2.71 13.88 12.96
N ALA A 569 -1.65 13.16 12.62
CA ALA A 569 -0.64 13.58 11.67
C ALA A 569 -0.14 12.37 10.86
N MET A 570 0.57 12.69 9.77
CA MET A 570 1.33 11.80 8.87
C MET A 570 0.56 11.32 7.64
N ASP A 571 -0.76 11.33 7.64
CA ASP A 571 -1.62 10.86 6.53
C ASP A 571 -2.16 12.01 5.64
N THR A 572 -2.23 13.26 6.13
CA THR A 572 -2.51 14.48 5.32
C THR A 572 -1.44 15.59 5.35
N ARG A 573 -1.35 16.46 4.33
CA ARG A 573 -0.13 17.27 4.13
C ARG A 573 0.38 17.97 5.41
N ARG A 574 1.61 17.63 5.77
CA ARG A 574 2.34 18.05 6.98
C ARG A 574 2.22 19.54 7.33
N ILE A 575 2.34 20.45 6.36
CA ILE A 575 2.34 21.89 6.66
C ILE A 575 0.99 22.32 7.22
N GLN A 576 -0.10 21.88 6.59
CA GLN A 576 -1.45 22.23 7.02
C GLN A 576 -1.78 21.62 8.39
N GLU A 577 -1.41 20.35 8.62
CA GLU A 577 -1.60 19.68 9.91
C GLU A 577 -0.87 20.44 11.03
N TRP A 578 0.42 20.71 10.81
CA TRP A 578 1.27 21.28 11.85
C TRP A 578 1.00 22.75 12.07
N ASN A 579 0.59 23.50 11.05
CA ASN A 579 0.27 24.91 11.21
C ASN A 579 -0.87 25.09 12.21
N THR A 580 -1.96 24.34 12.03
CA THR A 580 -3.10 24.31 12.95
C THR A 580 -2.66 23.94 14.36
N TRP A 581 -1.85 22.89 14.49
CA TRP A 581 -1.36 22.44 15.80
C TRP A 581 -0.47 23.47 16.50
N TYR A 582 0.47 24.12 15.79
CA TYR A 582 1.30 25.19 16.34
C TYR A 582 0.45 26.36 16.85
N HIS A 583 -0.60 26.76 16.13
CA HIS A 583 -1.49 27.83 16.59
C HIS A 583 -2.27 27.45 17.84
N VAL A 584 -2.75 26.21 17.95
CA VAL A 584 -3.39 25.71 19.18
C VAL A 584 -2.42 25.75 20.36
N LEU A 585 -1.16 25.34 20.16
CA LEU A 585 -0.11 25.41 21.16
C LEU A 585 0.22 26.85 21.57
N ASN A 586 0.29 27.78 20.61
CA ASN A 586 0.55 29.21 20.87
C ASN A 586 -0.60 29.86 21.65
N CYS A 587 -1.83 29.37 21.48
CA CYS A 587 -2.99 29.77 22.30
C CYS A 587 -2.95 29.20 23.73
N GLY A 588 -1.94 28.39 24.07
CA GLY A 588 -1.76 27.85 25.42
C GLY A 588 -2.44 26.51 25.66
N PHE A 589 -3.03 25.90 24.63
CA PHE A 589 -3.65 24.58 24.75
C PHE A 589 -2.62 23.48 24.46
N PRO A 590 -2.34 22.57 25.40
CA PRO A 590 -1.32 21.54 25.24
C PRO A 590 -1.84 20.34 24.44
N LEU A 591 -2.32 20.57 23.22
CA LEU A 591 -2.81 19.50 22.34
C LEU A 591 -1.66 18.60 21.89
N LYS A 592 -1.87 17.29 21.84
CA LYS A 592 -0.84 16.31 21.50
C LYS A 592 -0.91 15.99 20.01
N ALA A 593 0.21 15.58 19.42
CA ALA A 593 0.23 15.04 18.06
C ALA A 593 0.28 13.51 18.13
N SER A 594 -0.48 12.84 17.27
CA SER A 594 -0.49 11.39 17.14
C SER A 594 -0.29 10.99 15.68
N GLY A 595 0.39 9.87 15.44
CA GLY A 595 0.65 9.36 14.11
C GLY A 595 -0.41 8.35 13.70
N GLU A 596 -0.96 8.52 12.51
CA GLU A 596 -1.95 7.61 11.94
C GLU A 596 -1.70 7.33 10.45
N THR A 597 -2.30 6.26 9.95
CA THR A 597 -2.19 5.89 8.52
C THR A 597 -3.48 6.07 7.74
N ASP A 598 -4.63 5.97 8.41
CA ASP A 598 -5.95 5.83 7.77
C ASP A 598 -5.90 4.74 6.67
N PHE A 599 -5.43 3.55 7.06
CA PHE A 599 -5.27 2.42 6.15
C PHE A 599 -6.61 1.75 5.89
N PRO A 600 -6.97 1.33 4.66
CA PRO A 600 -6.28 1.59 3.40
C PRO A 600 -6.78 2.87 2.69
N CYS A 601 -7.65 3.66 3.30
CA CYS A 601 -8.34 4.79 2.68
C CYS A 601 -7.38 5.89 2.17
N MET A 602 -6.36 6.26 2.96
CA MET A 602 -5.36 7.27 2.62
C MET A 602 -4.01 6.66 2.20
N SER A 603 -3.64 5.51 2.78
CA SER A 603 -2.46 4.73 2.37
C SER A 603 -2.78 3.26 2.19
N SER A 604 -2.54 2.69 1.00
CA SER A 604 -2.87 1.28 0.71
C SER A 604 -1.80 0.28 1.10
N ARG A 605 -0.55 0.70 1.28
CA ARG A 605 0.54 -0.29 1.25
C ARG A 605 0.65 -1.04 2.57
N ASN A 606 0.70 -0.34 3.70
CA ASN A 606 0.90 -0.98 5.01
C ASN A 606 0.10 -0.23 6.08
N VAL A 607 -0.37 -0.96 7.09
CA VAL A 607 -0.74 -0.34 8.38
C VAL A 607 0.50 0.18 9.09
N GLY A 608 0.34 1.21 9.92
CA GLY A 608 1.42 1.82 10.68
C GLY A 608 2.51 2.42 9.79
N GLN A 609 2.15 3.18 8.75
CA GLN A 609 3.13 4.05 8.12
C GLN A 609 3.28 5.36 8.89
N GLY A 610 2.16 5.93 9.35
CA GLY A 610 2.16 6.89 10.45
C GLY A 610 1.99 6.12 11.75
N ARG A 611 2.98 6.21 12.65
CA ARG A 611 2.91 5.55 13.96
C ARG A 611 3.10 6.55 15.07
N VAL A 612 2.38 6.29 16.15
CA VAL A 612 2.70 6.85 17.46
C VAL A 612 3.38 5.80 18.33
N TYR A 613 4.40 6.22 19.07
CA TYR A 613 5.11 5.37 20.02
C TYR A 613 4.79 5.91 21.39
N VAL A 614 4.04 5.13 22.16
CA VAL A 614 3.58 5.54 23.48
C VAL A 614 4.40 4.86 24.56
N ARG A 615 4.85 5.66 25.51
CA ARG A 615 5.51 5.16 26.70
C ARG A 615 4.49 4.74 27.75
N VAL A 616 4.54 3.46 28.11
CA VAL A 616 3.64 2.84 29.09
C VAL A 616 4.38 2.67 30.41
N GLU A 617 3.75 3.08 31.51
CA GLU A 617 4.30 2.98 32.86
C GLU A 617 4.46 1.52 33.31
N GLY A 618 5.42 1.22 34.19
CA GLY A 618 5.76 -0.16 34.57
C GLY A 618 6.69 -0.91 33.61
N SER A 619 7.13 -0.28 32.51
CA SER A 619 8.08 -0.84 31.53
C SER A 619 9.57 -0.75 31.93
N GLY A 620 9.88 -0.32 33.16
CA GLY A 620 11.22 -0.42 33.77
C GLY A 620 12.30 0.58 33.30
N PHE A 621 11.95 1.69 32.65
CA PHE A 621 12.95 2.61 32.07
C PHE A 621 13.13 3.96 32.80
N GLY A 622 14.30 4.13 33.44
CA GLY A 622 14.83 5.43 33.89
C GLY A 622 16.10 5.83 33.11
N VAL A 623 16.26 7.12 32.80
CA VAL A 623 17.52 7.69 32.26
C VAL A 623 18.20 8.34 33.45
N GLN A 624 19.29 7.75 33.96
CA GLN A 624 20.09 8.41 34.99
C GLN A 624 20.97 9.51 34.37
N GLY A 625 21.09 10.62 35.10
CA GLY A 625 21.82 11.82 34.68
C GLY A 625 23.31 11.59 34.44
N SER A 626 23.88 12.45 33.59
CA SER A 626 25.29 12.44 33.21
C SER A 626 26.22 12.69 34.40
N GLU A 627 27.26 11.85 34.55
CA GLU A 627 28.47 12.25 35.29
C GLU A 627 29.14 13.42 34.54
N GLN A 628 29.41 14.51 35.26
CA GLN A 628 30.18 15.64 34.75
C GLN A 628 31.65 15.22 34.58
N GLY A 629 32.06 14.91 33.35
CA GLY A 629 33.44 14.72 32.95
C GLY A 629 33.73 15.46 31.65
N GLY A 630 34.80 16.24 31.61
CA GLY A 630 35.12 17.25 30.60
C GLY A 630 35.01 16.85 29.12
N GLN A 631 34.81 17.86 28.28
CA GLN A 631 34.82 17.87 26.81
C GLN A 631 34.81 16.50 26.10
N GLY A 632 33.65 15.84 26.10
CA GLY A 632 33.41 14.64 25.29
C GLY A 632 32.65 13.53 25.98
N SER A 633 31.65 13.85 26.81
CA SER A 633 30.82 12.85 27.48
C SER A 633 30.04 12.01 26.45
N LYS A 634 30.46 10.75 26.27
CA LYS A 634 29.59 9.71 25.71
C LYS A 634 28.46 9.48 26.71
N PHE A 635 27.23 9.86 26.39
CA PHE A 635 26.07 9.42 27.15
C PHE A 635 25.98 7.89 27.01
N LYS A 636 26.30 7.16 28.08
CA LYS A 636 25.88 5.77 28.21
C LYS A 636 24.42 5.79 28.66
N VAL A 637 23.49 5.60 27.73
CA VAL A 637 22.13 5.17 28.09
C VAL A 637 22.31 3.77 28.69
N ARG A 638 22.31 3.67 30.01
CA ARG A 638 22.20 2.38 30.70
C ARG A 638 20.73 2.19 31.01
N SER A 639 20.19 1.02 30.67
CA SER A 639 18.97 0.55 31.32
C SER A 639 19.23 0.58 32.82
N SER A 640 18.41 1.29 33.59
CA SER A 640 18.40 1.14 35.05
C SER A 640 18.27 -0.34 35.36
N GLY A 641 19.33 -0.92 35.92
CA GLY A 641 19.35 -2.34 36.27
C GLY A 641 18.39 -2.59 37.42
N ALA A 642 17.13 -2.88 37.11
CA ALA A 642 16.19 -3.71 37.86
C ALA A 642 14.80 -3.65 37.19
N GLU A 643 14.30 -4.81 36.74
CA GLU A 643 12.87 -5.23 36.70
C GLU A 643 11.89 -4.43 35.80
N GLY A 644 11.22 -4.96 34.77
CA GLY A 644 11.22 -6.24 34.05
C GLY A 644 10.64 -5.96 32.64
N LYS A 645 10.95 -6.80 31.64
CA LYS A 645 10.37 -6.66 30.29
C LYS A 645 8.85 -6.77 30.43
N LEU A 646 8.10 -5.75 30.01
CA LEU A 646 6.63 -5.82 30.01
C LEU A 646 6.22 -7.10 29.26
N GLU A 647 5.52 -8.00 29.94
CA GLU A 647 5.10 -9.27 29.35
C GLU A 647 3.76 -9.14 28.63
N ARG A 648 2.91 -8.21 29.08
CA ARG A 648 1.60 -7.91 28.53
C ARG A 648 1.34 -6.41 28.50
N LEU A 649 0.88 -5.92 27.37
CA LEU A 649 0.45 -4.54 27.15
C LEU A 649 -1.03 -4.41 27.54
N ASP A 650 -1.35 -3.32 28.25
CA ASP A 650 -2.73 -2.92 28.54
C ASP A 650 -3.14 -1.80 27.58
N PHE A 651 -4.28 -1.98 26.91
CA PHE A 651 -4.75 -1.03 25.90
C PHE A 651 -5.15 0.32 26.52
N ALA A 652 -5.85 0.30 27.65
CA ALA A 652 -6.28 1.52 28.31
C ALA A 652 -5.07 2.35 28.80
N ALA A 653 -4.03 1.70 29.34
CA ALA A 653 -2.78 2.34 29.72
C ALA A 653 -2.02 2.92 28.53
N TRP A 654 -2.03 2.22 27.37
CA TRP A 654 -1.45 2.73 26.13
C TRP A 654 -2.20 3.97 25.62
N VAL A 655 -3.53 3.92 25.56
CA VAL A 655 -4.36 5.06 25.14
C VAL A 655 -4.24 6.24 26.12
N GLU A 656 -4.14 5.98 27.42
CA GLU A 656 -3.88 7.01 28.43
C GLU A 656 -2.49 7.64 28.28
N GLY A 657 -1.48 6.85 27.92
CA GLY A 657 -0.15 7.38 27.60
C GLY A 657 -0.16 8.32 26.41
N LEU A 658 -0.97 8.02 25.39
CA LEU A 658 -1.20 8.92 24.25
C LEU A 658 -1.85 10.22 24.71
N ARG A 659 -2.94 10.13 25.48
CA ARG A 659 -3.66 11.29 26.05
C ARG A 659 -2.76 12.21 26.87
N ALA A 660 -1.90 11.60 27.69
CA ALA A 660 -0.94 12.32 28.52
C ALA A 660 0.22 12.94 27.73
N GLY A 661 0.39 12.60 26.44
CA GLY A 661 1.52 13.06 25.63
C GLY A 661 2.83 12.39 25.99
N ARG A 662 2.79 11.18 26.58
CA ARG A 662 3.98 10.34 26.81
C ARG A 662 4.37 9.63 25.51
N SER A 663 4.43 10.34 24.39
CA SER A 663 4.56 9.75 23.06
C SER A 663 5.44 10.58 22.11
N TYR A 664 5.83 9.95 21.00
CA TYR A 664 6.35 10.63 19.82
C TYR A 664 5.79 9.98 18.54
N VAL A 665 5.81 10.73 17.44
CA VAL A 665 5.35 10.27 16.12
C VAL A 665 6.55 9.96 15.23
N SER A 666 6.48 8.89 14.45
CA SER A 666 7.53 8.54 13.48
C SER A 666 7.02 7.62 12.37
N ASP A 667 7.60 7.73 11.18
CA ASP A 667 7.49 6.78 10.06
C ASP A 667 8.44 5.57 10.20
N GLY A 668 9.16 5.50 11.32
CA GLY A 668 10.19 4.51 11.63
C GLY A 668 11.56 4.82 11.03
N TYR A 669 11.76 5.98 10.38
CA TYR A 669 13.10 6.44 10.02
C TYR A 669 13.89 6.94 11.24
N ALA A 670 13.23 7.66 12.15
CA ALA A 670 13.86 8.26 13.31
C ALA A 670 13.08 7.98 14.60
N HIS A 671 13.74 7.54 15.65
CA HIS A 671 13.09 7.29 16.95
C HIS A 671 13.69 8.15 18.05
N ALA A 672 12.83 8.95 18.67
CA ALA A 672 13.13 9.83 19.79
C ALA A 672 13.07 9.08 21.13
N VAL A 673 13.92 8.07 21.32
CA VAL A 673 13.88 7.18 22.49
C VAL A 673 14.23 7.86 23.82
N GLY A 674 14.79 9.06 23.77
CA GLY A 674 14.91 9.93 24.92
C GLY A 674 14.74 11.39 24.51
N PHE A 675 13.85 12.12 25.17
CA PHE A 675 13.69 13.55 24.97
C PHE A 675 13.30 14.20 26.30
N ALA A 676 13.95 15.29 26.65
CA ALA A 676 13.60 16.09 27.82
C ALA A 676 14.01 17.55 27.64
N VAL A 677 13.23 18.43 28.27
CA VAL A 677 13.49 19.87 28.37
C VAL A 677 13.62 20.19 29.86
N GLU A 678 14.75 20.75 30.27
CA GLU A 678 15.06 20.98 31.69
C GLU A 678 14.91 19.71 32.56
N GLY A 679 15.16 18.54 31.97
CA GLY A 679 15.01 17.24 32.64
C GLY A 679 13.58 16.70 32.67
N VAL A 680 12.58 17.49 32.26
CA VAL A 680 11.17 17.08 32.17
C VAL A 680 10.89 16.42 30.82
N ARG A 681 10.30 15.22 30.84
CA ARG A 681 9.97 14.47 29.62
C ARG A 681 8.53 14.76 29.15
N PRO A 682 8.23 14.46 27.87
CA PRO A 682 6.85 14.49 27.38
C PRO A 682 5.90 13.68 28.29
N GLY A 683 4.82 14.34 28.71
CA GLY A 683 3.76 13.78 29.56
C GLY A 683 4.10 13.56 31.03
N GLU A 684 5.24 14.06 31.53
CA GLU A 684 5.61 14.00 32.97
C GLU A 684 5.44 15.34 33.69
N GLY A 685 5.27 16.44 32.96
CA GLY A 685 5.05 17.76 33.55
C GLY A 685 5.29 18.89 32.55
N ASP A 686 4.94 20.10 32.96
CA ASP A 686 5.15 21.31 32.18
C ASP A 686 6.48 21.98 32.54
N VAL A 687 7.18 22.49 31.54
CA VAL A 687 8.33 23.38 31.74
C VAL A 687 7.84 24.82 31.69
N ALA A 688 7.64 25.42 32.86
CA ALA A 688 7.25 26.82 32.96
C ALA A 688 8.48 27.74 32.83
N LEU A 689 8.36 28.77 32.00
CA LEU A 689 9.33 29.85 31.86
C LEU A 689 8.68 31.15 32.33
N THR A 690 9.28 31.82 33.33
CA THR A 690 8.81 33.12 33.85
C THR A 690 9.31 34.31 33.03
N GLY A 691 10.19 34.06 32.06
CA GLY A 691 10.73 35.05 31.14
C GLY A 691 11.70 34.40 30.14
N PRO A 692 12.23 35.17 29.17
CA PRO A 692 13.18 34.66 28.20
C PRO A 692 14.44 34.12 28.89
N ARG A 693 14.73 32.83 28.69
CA ARG A 693 15.96 32.20 29.18
C ARG A 693 16.40 31.07 28.25
N SER A 694 17.67 30.70 28.35
CA SER A 694 18.14 29.45 27.75
C SER A 694 17.55 28.24 28.50
N VAL A 695 17.10 27.25 27.73
CA VAL A 695 16.65 25.94 28.23
C VAL A 695 17.60 24.85 27.73
N ARG A 696 17.82 23.84 28.55
CA ARG A 696 18.56 22.63 28.22
C ARG A 696 17.61 21.63 27.60
N ILE A 697 17.86 21.30 26.33
CA ILE A 697 17.20 20.21 25.62
C ILE A 697 18.16 19.03 25.55
N THR A 698 17.70 17.85 25.94
CA THR A 698 18.44 16.59 25.76
C THR A 698 17.62 15.66 24.89
N ALA A 699 18.24 15.11 23.85
CA ALA A 699 17.62 14.15 22.95
C ALA A 699 18.57 12.98 22.68
N ALA A 700 18.03 11.77 22.70
CA ALA A 700 18.65 10.54 22.23
C ALA A 700 17.83 10.00 21.06
N VAL A 701 18.46 9.92 19.90
CA VAL A 701 17.79 9.67 18.63
C VAL A 701 18.49 8.55 17.90
N ALA A 702 17.72 7.57 17.44
CA ALA A 702 18.19 6.51 16.56
C ALA A 702 17.65 6.73 15.14
N PHE A 703 18.45 6.41 14.13
CA PHE A 703 18.09 6.53 12.72
C PHE A 703 18.22 5.19 12.02
N ALA A 704 17.25 4.87 11.18
CA ALA A 704 17.35 3.77 10.24
C ALA A 704 18.46 4.07 9.22
N GLU A 705 19.16 3.03 8.78
CA GLU A 705 20.21 3.12 7.76
C GLU A 705 19.63 3.38 6.37
N GLU A 706 18.48 2.77 6.08
CA GLU A 706 17.71 2.99 4.86
C GLU A 706 16.55 3.95 5.15
N MET A 707 16.34 4.92 4.25
CA MET A 707 15.12 5.73 4.31
C MET A 707 13.93 4.90 3.84
N PRO A 708 12.79 4.94 4.54
CA PRO A 708 11.53 4.44 4.00
C PRO A 708 11.23 5.13 2.67
N LEU A 709 10.90 4.33 1.65
CA LEU A 709 10.61 4.83 0.29
C LEU A 709 9.29 5.60 0.19
N ALA A 710 8.45 5.56 1.22
CA ALA A 710 7.17 6.25 1.26
C ALA A 710 6.96 6.92 2.63
N VAL A 711 6.42 8.14 2.61
CA VAL A 711 5.75 8.77 3.76
C VAL A 711 4.26 8.46 3.69
N ALA A 712 3.55 8.58 4.82
CA ALA A 712 2.13 8.25 4.91
C ALA A 712 1.19 9.13 4.03
N HIS A 713 1.66 10.26 3.45
CA HIS A 713 1.04 10.87 2.25
C HIS A 713 1.30 10.04 0.99
N GLY A 714 0.81 8.80 1.02
CA GLY A 714 0.67 7.88 -0.10
C GLY A 714 1.57 8.18 -1.29
N THR A 715 2.81 7.67 -1.27
CA THR A 715 3.70 7.46 -2.43
C THR A 715 4.60 8.61 -2.90
N LEU A 716 4.68 9.76 -2.22
CA LEU A 716 5.72 10.73 -2.54
C LEU A 716 7.11 10.19 -2.13
N THR A 717 7.97 9.96 -3.12
CA THR A 717 9.40 9.74 -2.88
C THR A 717 9.93 10.97 -2.16
N PRO A 718 10.48 10.83 -0.93
CA PRO A 718 11.05 11.95 -0.21
C PRO A 718 12.11 12.62 -1.07
N ALA A 719 12.01 13.94 -1.27
CA ALA A 719 13.02 14.68 -2.02
C ALA A 719 14.41 14.45 -1.40
N ALA A 720 15.42 14.22 -2.24
CA ALA A 720 16.81 14.11 -1.79
C ALA A 720 17.25 15.43 -1.13
N GLY A 721 17.74 15.39 0.11
CA GLY A 721 18.17 16.61 0.80
C GLY A 721 18.28 16.45 2.33
N ARG A 722 18.57 17.57 3.01
CA ARG A 722 18.59 17.63 4.48
C ARG A 722 17.16 17.43 5.00
N ARG A 723 16.93 16.34 5.75
CA ARG A 723 15.69 16.17 6.51
C ARG A 723 15.77 16.97 7.81
N VAL A 724 14.73 17.73 8.09
CA VAL A 724 14.58 18.40 9.38
C VAL A 724 13.87 17.45 10.33
N LEU A 725 14.55 17.13 11.43
CA LEU A 725 13.97 16.42 12.56
C LEU A 725 13.40 17.44 13.52
N TRP A 726 12.12 17.32 13.79
CA TRP A 726 11.43 18.22 14.69
C TRP A 726 11.25 17.50 16.03
N TYR A 727 11.89 18.05 17.07
CA TYR A 727 11.51 17.77 18.44
C TYR A 727 10.88 19.04 18.97
N ILE A 728 9.66 18.95 19.46
CA ILE A 728 8.85 20.14 19.67
C ILE A 728 8.95 20.51 21.14
N CYS A 729 9.60 21.64 21.37
CA CYS A 729 9.70 22.33 22.65
C CYS A 729 9.01 23.69 22.45
N VAL A 730 7.83 23.87 23.02
CA VAL A 730 7.09 25.15 22.94
C VAL A 730 7.54 26.06 24.07
N SER A 731 8.12 27.22 23.75
CA SER A 731 8.41 28.27 24.75
C SER A 731 7.32 29.33 24.75
N ARG A 732 6.86 29.73 25.94
CA ARG A 732 5.92 30.84 26.14
C ARG A 732 6.64 32.18 26.08
N SER A 733 6.67 32.84 24.92
CA SER A 733 6.81 34.29 24.80
C SER A 733 6.34 34.78 23.44
N SER A 734 5.78 35.98 23.39
CA SER A 734 5.16 36.68 22.25
C SER A 734 6.10 37.02 21.07
N SER A 735 7.14 36.22 20.85
CA SER A 735 8.01 36.28 19.68
C SER A 735 8.39 34.85 19.31
N MET A 736 7.84 34.37 18.20
CA MET A 736 8.23 33.10 17.58
C MET A 736 9.70 33.13 17.21
N LEU A 737 10.49 32.31 17.91
CA LEU A 737 11.73 31.78 17.38
C LEU A 737 11.51 30.27 17.24
N LEU A 738 11.32 29.82 16.00
CA LEU A 738 11.55 28.43 15.65
C LEU A 738 13.02 28.12 15.96
N ALA A 739 13.26 27.50 17.11
CA ALA A 739 14.51 26.80 17.32
C ALA A 739 14.49 25.58 16.37
N SER A 740 15.06 25.75 15.18
CA SER A 740 15.68 24.64 14.49
C SER A 740 16.68 24.03 15.48
N ILE A 741 16.47 22.77 15.85
CA ILE A 741 17.44 22.06 16.66
C ILE A 741 18.67 21.89 15.77
N GLU A 742 19.63 22.79 15.94
CA GLU A 742 20.99 22.64 15.46
C GLU A 742 21.62 21.51 16.27
N MET A 743 21.33 20.26 15.88
CA MET A 743 22.13 19.13 16.32
C MET A 743 23.56 19.40 15.84
N ARG A 744 24.42 19.89 16.75
CA ARG A 744 25.87 19.80 16.58
C ARG A 744 26.25 18.32 16.63
N VAL A 745 26.03 17.62 15.52
CA VAL A 745 26.68 16.35 15.23
C VAL A 745 28.18 16.65 15.17
N ARG A 746 28.89 16.35 16.27
CA ARG A 746 30.35 16.40 16.29
C ARG A 746 30.88 15.33 15.34
N ARG A 747 31.18 15.75 14.11
CA ARG A 747 32.08 15.15 13.11
C ARG A 747 32.59 13.72 13.39
N LEU A 748 32.34 12.83 12.43
CA LEU A 748 33.45 12.07 11.85
C LEU A 748 34.34 13.11 11.08
N ARG A 749 35.60 13.22 11.50
CA ARG A 749 36.69 14.13 11.01
C ARG A 749 36.81 14.11 9.46
N LYS A 750 37.28 15.12 8.69
CA LYS A 750 38.24 16.28 8.81
C LYS A 750 38.08 17.17 7.53
N ASN A 751 37.71 18.47 7.57
CA ASN A 751 38.46 19.71 7.14
C ASN A 751 37.37 20.63 6.49
N VAL A 752 36.86 21.76 7.03
CA VAL A 752 37.33 23.14 7.33
C VAL A 752 37.60 24.01 6.09
N CYS A 753 36.79 25.07 5.98
CA CYS A 753 36.92 26.34 5.23
C CYS A 753 36.58 26.32 3.73
N ALA A 754 35.89 27.31 3.13
CA ALA A 754 35.65 28.71 3.51
C ALA A 754 34.42 29.33 2.78
N LYS A 755 33.85 30.40 3.38
CA LYS A 755 33.22 31.64 2.82
C LYS A 755 32.26 31.47 1.62
N MET A 756 31.01 31.94 1.64
CA MET A 756 30.48 33.27 2.02
C MET A 756 29.01 33.15 2.40
#